data_AF-A0A3B3ZG77-F1
#
_entry.id   AF-A0A3B3ZG77-F1
#
_cell.length_a   1.000
_cell.length_b   1.000
_cell.length_c   1.000
_cell.angle_alpha   90.00
_cell.angle_beta   90.00
_cell.angle_gamma   90.00
#
_symmetry.space_group_name_H-M   'P 1'
#
loop_
_entity.id
_entity.type
_entity.pdbx_description
1 polymer ?
#
loop_
_entity_poly.entity_id
_entity_poly.type
_entity_poly.pdbx_seq_one_letter_code
_entity_poly.pdbx_strand_id
1 'polypeptide(L)'
;MNHETLQQLIVMPLPNILCIAKDPISGKHEVCHCKTFQTLNQTQTHILLFCFQCERKEEMIEKIKLLDIETQAAIVSHIQEVTHNQLNVLDLSWLEAESELVHEELEPMSRNMAASLRQLIDQRDKANEVIVDLTQERDYLYVTLSNGPSSVNMPGLTEEKHHLSVELADTKAKLRRYRQELEEKTEQLMDSKHEVERLDQELQRMRQEHQSLSCEARSARVYRDEVDSLRERASRVDRLEAELMRCKEKLNDVHFYKTRVEELRDDNQTLMETKVLLEEQLSASRGRCDKLHTLEKDNLLLRAKISDLEMERENERRRLEELVEENMLLEIGQKQSMNESAHLGWELEQLSKNHDSNTETRKSLVHELNECVSSRVLKLEKENRELQTSIERLKEDNHSLQEKQLHAQELDRENQSLSNKVLFIYCVKDKIMTNQDMESLGEEILKEKQGVEREMHILKAEKDRQILELESEKKHLSDAMAALQERAQANSEARVREVETENRQLHRKITESSSKLVTMETQLKLANEEVQRVKSKASRCEEVEREAVRLERSRDALNREVTSLHACSERSEALEKQVSSLEQEVHRLKCEAEESQKELHRLGKHESEHSLLAKENLELRCSMENLRSTTARLSSLQEEHQEVQKERQELRRKLEEAQDLAQGEKKRAERLEANMASLNHEKHRLEEDLERQKEEREETERENQEMKSREEELRRELQVLNASLRSELNTVRTTHYNYITLYN
;
A
#
# COMPACT_ATOMS: atom_id res chain seq x y z
N MET A 1 11.65 52.91 -26.48
CA MET A 1 10.65 53.80 -27.10
C MET A 1 9.54 52.97 -27.73
N ASN A 2 9.68 52.27 -28.87
CA ASN A 2 8.53 51.54 -29.46
C ASN A 2 8.02 50.30 -28.67
N HIS A 3 8.73 49.89 -27.60
CA HIS A 3 8.42 48.66 -26.85
C HIS A 3 7.21 48.81 -25.91
N GLU A 4 6.99 50.00 -25.35
CA GLU A 4 6.01 50.25 -24.27
C GLU A 4 4.58 50.50 -24.80
N THR A 5 4.41 50.81 -26.09
CA THR A 5 3.13 51.26 -26.68
C THR A 5 2.57 50.36 -27.78
N LEU A 6 3.39 49.53 -28.42
CA LEU A 6 2.96 48.62 -29.49
C LEU A 6 3.06 47.14 -29.12
N GLN A 7 3.65 46.80 -27.96
CA GLN A 7 3.84 45.42 -27.47
C GLN A 7 4.44 44.47 -28.52
N GLN A 8 5.30 44.97 -29.42
CA GLN A 8 5.92 44.19 -30.48
C GLN A 8 7.44 44.40 -30.49
N LEU A 9 8.19 43.32 -30.71
CA LEU A 9 9.65 43.32 -30.82
C LEU A 9 10.06 42.84 -32.21
N ILE A 10 10.90 43.62 -32.88
CA ILE A 10 11.45 43.26 -34.20
C ILE A 10 12.65 42.31 -33.97
N VAL A 11 12.61 41.11 -34.58
CA VAL A 11 13.58 40.00 -34.36
C VAL A 11 14.49 39.80 -35.60
N MET A 12 14.57 40.80 -36.45
CA MET A 12 15.31 40.76 -37.71
C MET A 12 16.84 40.95 -37.50
N PRO A 13 17.68 40.28 -38.29
CA PRO A 13 19.13 40.46 -38.22
C PRO A 13 19.53 41.85 -38.69
N LEU A 14 20.28 42.56 -37.85
CA LEU A 14 20.77 43.90 -38.16
C LEU A 14 21.62 43.90 -39.45
N PRO A 15 21.43 44.88 -40.36
CA PRO A 15 22.23 44.99 -41.57
C PRO A 15 23.72 45.20 -41.26
N ASN A 16 24.59 44.50 -41.98
CA ASN A 16 26.04 44.59 -41.75
C ASN A 16 26.64 45.87 -42.38
N ILE A 17 26.58 46.98 -41.65
CA ILE A 17 27.10 48.28 -42.08
C ILE A 17 28.61 48.22 -42.44
N LEU A 18 29.37 47.29 -41.86
CA LEU A 18 30.79 47.10 -42.19
C LEU A 18 31.00 46.55 -43.60
N CYS A 19 30.04 45.78 -44.16
CA CYS A 19 30.09 45.39 -45.56
C CYS A 19 29.94 46.59 -46.51
N ILE A 20 29.24 47.65 -46.08
CA ILE A 20 29.13 48.92 -46.82
C ILE A 20 30.42 49.75 -46.65
N ALA A 21 30.99 49.76 -45.43
CA ALA A 21 32.17 50.56 -45.12
C ALA A 21 33.50 49.97 -45.66
N LYS A 22 33.65 48.63 -45.72
CA LYS A 22 34.89 47.98 -46.20
C LYS A 22 35.07 48.12 -47.72
N ASP A 23 34.01 48.25 -48.52
CA ASP A 23 34.12 48.51 -49.97
C ASP A 23 32.86 49.24 -50.54
N PRO A 24 32.82 50.58 -50.51
CA PRO A 24 31.61 51.33 -50.88
C PRO A 24 31.34 51.44 -52.39
N ILE A 25 32.33 51.25 -53.29
CA ILE A 25 32.17 51.52 -54.75
C ILE A 25 33.02 50.61 -55.68
N SER A 26 33.38 49.37 -55.29
CA SER A 26 34.09 48.45 -56.21
C SER A 26 33.18 47.71 -57.19
N GLY A 27 32.99 48.29 -58.37
CA GLY A 27 32.39 47.62 -59.54
C GLY A 27 33.24 46.50 -60.17
N LYS A 28 34.14 45.85 -59.41
CA LYS A 28 35.07 44.81 -59.90
C LYS A 28 34.80 43.40 -59.39
N HIS A 29 33.91 43.23 -58.41
CA HIS A 29 33.44 41.91 -57.97
C HIS A 29 31.90 41.91 -57.91
N GLU A 30 31.25 41.24 -58.87
CA GLU A 30 29.78 41.09 -58.90
C GLU A 30 29.22 40.54 -57.58
N VAL A 31 29.93 39.56 -56.98
CA VAL A 31 29.57 38.97 -55.67
C VAL A 31 29.62 39.98 -54.52
N CYS A 32 30.51 40.99 -54.58
CA CYS A 32 30.59 42.03 -53.57
C CYS A 32 29.46 43.06 -53.76
N HIS A 33 29.30 43.54 -55.00
CA HIS A 33 28.27 44.52 -55.34
C HIS A 33 26.84 44.03 -55.03
N CYS A 34 26.56 42.74 -55.23
CA CYS A 34 25.30 42.12 -54.81
C CYS A 34 25.11 42.14 -53.29
N LYS A 35 26.15 41.87 -52.49
CA LYS A 35 26.07 41.91 -51.02
C LYS A 35 25.88 43.32 -50.49
N THR A 36 26.58 44.32 -51.04
CA THR A 36 26.43 45.73 -50.61
C THR A 36 25.03 46.25 -50.95
N PHE A 37 24.53 45.94 -52.16
CA PHE A 37 23.17 46.29 -52.58
C PHE A 37 22.09 45.57 -51.75
N GLN A 38 22.27 44.28 -51.46
CA GLN A 38 21.38 43.53 -50.56
C GLN A 38 21.37 44.10 -49.14
N THR A 39 22.53 44.51 -48.62
CA THR A 39 22.63 45.16 -47.30
C THR A 39 21.96 46.54 -47.28
N LEU A 40 22.08 47.31 -48.37
CA LEU A 40 21.38 48.59 -48.53
C LEU A 40 19.85 48.40 -48.57
N ASN A 41 19.35 47.45 -49.36
CA ASN A 41 17.93 47.12 -49.37
C ASN A 41 17.45 46.64 -47.99
N GLN A 42 18.25 45.85 -47.27
CA GLN A 42 17.96 45.47 -45.89
C GLN A 42 17.93 46.69 -44.95
N THR A 43 18.85 47.66 -45.05
CA THR A 43 18.77 48.90 -44.24
C THR A 43 17.51 49.70 -44.54
N GLN A 44 17.16 49.88 -45.81
CA GLN A 44 15.95 50.58 -46.22
C GLN A 44 14.68 49.88 -45.71
N THR A 45 14.66 48.54 -45.77
CA THR A 45 13.58 47.69 -45.27
C THR A 45 13.41 47.81 -43.75
N HIS A 46 14.50 47.79 -42.98
CA HIS A 46 14.45 47.99 -41.53
C HIS A 46 13.96 49.41 -41.15
N ILE A 47 14.39 50.43 -41.88
CA ILE A 47 13.94 51.82 -41.66
C ILE A 47 12.44 51.97 -41.97
N LEU A 48 11.98 51.41 -43.09
CA LEU A 48 10.56 51.40 -43.46
C LEU A 48 9.70 50.65 -42.43
N LEU A 49 10.17 49.49 -41.94
CA LEU A 49 9.50 48.77 -40.87
C LEU A 49 9.42 49.60 -39.59
N PHE A 50 10.53 50.20 -39.14
CA PHE A 50 10.56 51.03 -37.93
C PHE A 50 9.61 52.23 -38.03
N CYS A 51 9.51 52.85 -39.22
CA CYS A 51 8.57 53.93 -39.48
C CYS A 51 7.10 53.48 -39.55
N PHE A 52 6.83 52.22 -39.93
CA PHE A 52 5.47 51.65 -39.93
C PHE A 52 5.05 51.12 -38.55
N GLN A 53 6.03 50.63 -37.77
CA GLN A 53 5.91 50.14 -36.40
C GLN A 53 6.27 51.23 -35.37
N CYS A 54 5.75 52.44 -35.56
CA CYS A 54 5.88 53.55 -34.62
C CYS A 54 4.51 54.14 -34.27
N GLU A 55 4.43 54.87 -33.15
CA GLU A 55 3.20 55.52 -32.68
C GLU A 55 2.58 56.47 -33.70
N ARG A 56 3.41 57.09 -34.57
CA ARG A 56 3.00 58.07 -35.59
C ARG A 56 2.79 57.44 -36.98
N LYS A 57 2.47 56.15 -37.04
CA LYS A 57 2.25 55.39 -38.30
C LYS A 57 1.28 56.08 -39.27
N GLU A 58 0.25 56.75 -38.76
CA GLU A 58 -0.77 57.42 -39.59
C GLU A 58 -0.17 58.59 -40.39
N GLU A 59 0.65 59.44 -39.76
CA GLU A 59 1.39 60.52 -40.45
C GLU A 59 2.38 59.96 -41.48
N MET A 60 2.97 58.80 -41.22
CA MET A 60 3.89 58.15 -42.16
C MET A 60 3.12 57.59 -43.37
N ILE A 61 1.94 57.00 -43.14
CA ILE A 61 1.03 56.53 -44.20
C ILE A 61 0.55 57.70 -45.06
N GLU A 62 0.21 58.85 -44.46
CA GLU A 62 -0.12 60.07 -45.19
C GLU A 62 1.05 60.56 -46.05
N LYS A 63 2.28 60.57 -45.53
CA LYS A 63 3.48 60.93 -46.30
C LYS A 63 3.76 59.95 -47.45
N ILE A 64 3.56 58.66 -47.24
CA ILE A 64 3.72 57.64 -48.29
C ILE A 64 2.68 57.84 -49.40
N LYS A 65 1.42 58.19 -49.06
CA LYS A 65 0.35 58.51 -50.03
C LYS A 65 0.64 59.73 -50.91
N LEU A 66 1.62 60.57 -50.56
CA LEU A 66 2.06 61.73 -51.35
C LEU A 66 3.18 61.39 -52.36
N LEU A 67 3.76 60.18 -52.29
CA LEU A 67 4.78 59.71 -53.25
C LEU A 67 4.13 59.25 -54.56
N ASP A 68 4.93 59.02 -55.59
CA ASP A 68 4.46 58.44 -56.85
C ASP A 68 4.03 56.96 -56.69
N ILE A 69 3.22 56.46 -57.63
CA ILE A 69 2.59 55.14 -57.53
C ILE A 69 3.62 53.99 -57.56
N GLU A 70 4.73 54.15 -58.28
CA GLU A 70 5.78 53.11 -58.35
C GLU A 70 6.54 53.02 -57.02
N THR A 71 6.93 54.17 -56.45
CA THR A 71 7.54 54.24 -55.11
C THR A 71 6.58 53.77 -54.02
N GLN A 72 5.28 54.12 -54.10
CA GLN A 72 4.26 53.59 -53.18
C GLN A 72 4.17 52.06 -53.26
N ALA A 73 4.08 51.48 -54.46
CA ALA A 73 4.02 50.04 -54.65
C ALA A 73 5.29 49.33 -54.14
N ALA A 74 6.47 49.91 -54.40
CA ALA A 74 7.74 49.40 -53.88
C ALA A 74 7.78 49.43 -52.34
N ILE A 75 7.38 50.54 -51.70
CA ILE A 75 7.31 50.66 -50.24
C ILE A 75 6.31 49.67 -49.65
N VAL A 76 5.11 49.53 -50.25
CA VAL A 76 4.10 48.57 -49.81
C VAL A 76 4.61 47.13 -49.92
N SER A 77 5.34 46.78 -50.98
CA SER A 77 5.95 45.44 -51.13
C SER A 77 6.94 45.14 -50.00
N HIS A 78 7.83 46.07 -49.66
CA HIS A 78 8.80 45.88 -48.57
C HIS A 78 8.13 45.84 -47.19
N ILE A 79 7.05 46.61 -46.97
CA ILE A 79 6.26 46.52 -45.73
C ILE A 79 5.55 45.15 -45.65
N GLN A 80 4.95 44.67 -46.75
CA GLN A 80 4.28 43.37 -46.82
C GLN A 80 5.25 42.20 -46.58
N GLU A 81 6.42 42.21 -47.22
CA GLU A 81 7.46 41.17 -47.06
C GLU A 81 7.84 40.95 -45.58
N VAL A 82 7.87 42.03 -44.80
CA VAL A 82 8.31 41.99 -43.41
C VAL A 82 7.15 41.78 -42.42
N THR A 83 5.97 42.35 -42.69
CA THR A 83 4.78 42.20 -41.82
C THR A 83 4.05 40.87 -42.00
N HIS A 84 4.19 40.20 -43.15
CA HIS A 84 3.54 38.91 -43.40
C HIS A 84 4.27 37.72 -42.74
N ASN A 85 5.54 37.87 -42.37
CA ASN A 85 6.33 36.83 -41.71
C ASN A 85 6.34 37.01 -40.18
N GLN A 86 5.56 36.17 -39.48
CA GLN A 86 5.41 36.18 -38.02
C GLN A 86 6.72 35.92 -37.24
N LEU A 87 7.81 35.50 -37.89
CA LEU A 87 9.12 35.33 -37.24
C LEU A 87 9.94 36.63 -37.16
N ASN A 88 9.59 37.64 -37.97
CA ASN A 88 10.29 38.93 -37.99
C ASN A 88 9.79 39.91 -36.91
N VAL A 89 8.57 39.74 -36.43
CA VAL A 89 7.94 40.57 -35.39
C VAL A 89 7.35 39.64 -34.34
N LEU A 90 7.97 39.61 -33.16
CA LEU A 90 7.48 38.91 -31.98
C LEU A 90 6.45 39.79 -31.27
N ASP A 91 5.20 39.34 -31.24
CA ASP A 91 4.17 39.93 -30.40
C ASP A 91 4.44 39.61 -28.92
N LEU A 92 4.19 40.58 -28.04
CA LEU A 92 4.38 40.56 -26.60
C LEU A 92 3.08 40.86 -25.84
N SER A 93 1.97 41.02 -26.55
CA SER A 93 0.63 41.23 -25.96
C SER A 93 0.23 40.17 -24.92
N TRP A 94 0.77 38.95 -25.03
CA TRP A 94 0.61 37.86 -24.07
C TRP A 94 1.29 38.09 -22.71
N LEU A 95 2.22 39.05 -22.60
CA LEU A 95 2.96 39.32 -21.35
C LEU A 95 2.12 40.10 -20.32
N GLU A 96 1.09 40.82 -20.76
CA GLU A 96 0.14 41.56 -19.91
C GLU A 96 -1.20 40.83 -19.73
N ALA A 97 -1.44 39.74 -20.46
CA ALA A 97 -2.67 38.96 -20.41
C ALA A 97 -2.69 38.01 -19.20
N GLU A 98 -2.99 38.52 -17.99
CA GLU A 98 -3.14 37.73 -16.74
C GLU A 98 -4.35 36.77 -16.73
N SER A 99 -5.00 36.50 -17.88
CA SER A 99 -6.24 35.72 -17.98
C SER A 99 -6.21 34.69 -19.11
N GLU A 100 -6.25 33.41 -18.72
CA GLU A 100 -6.70 32.22 -19.48
C GLU A 100 -6.51 32.23 -21.01
N LEU A 101 -5.26 32.11 -21.47
CA LEU A 101 -4.96 31.70 -22.85
C LEU A 101 -5.36 30.24 -23.07
N VAL A 102 -6.13 29.97 -24.14
CA VAL A 102 -6.59 28.62 -24.49
C VAL A 102 -5.41 27.74 -24.92
N HIS A 103 -5.37 26.50 -24.43
CA HIS A 103 -4.23 25.60 -24.63
C HIS A 103 -3.87 25.33 -26.10
N GLU A 104 -4.87 25.32 -27.00
CA GLU A 104 -4.69 25.15 -28.45
C GLU A 104 -3.93 26.31 -29.12
N GLU A 105 -3.98 27.52 -28.56
CA GLU A 105 -3.28 28.71 -29.08
C GLU A 105 -1.87 28.86 -28.47
N LEU A 106 -1.66 28.31 -27.27
CA LEU A 106 -0.38 28.38 -26.55
C LEU A 106 0.74 27.55 -27.20
N GLU A 107 0.42 26.41 -27.80
CA GLU A 107 1.42 25.54 -28.44
C GLU A 107 2.07 26.16 -29.70
N PRO A 108 1.32 26.70 -30.69
CA PRO A 108 1.93 27.40 -31.82
C PRO A 108 2.65 28.69 -31.38
N MET A 109 2.11 29.43 -30.40
CA MET A 109 2.73 30.64 -29.87
C MET A 109 4.08 30.36 -29.21
N SER A 110 4.17 29.36 -28.32
CA SER A 110 5.41 28.96 -27.66
C SER A 110 6.44 28.38 -28.64
N ARG A 111 5.99 27.66 -29.69
CA ARG A 111 6.85 27.19 -30.78
C ARG A 111 7.47 28.36 -31.57
N ASN A 112 6.68 29.38 -31.89
CA ASN A 112 7.15 30.60 -32.57
C ASN A 112 8.11 31.39 -31.67
N MET A 113 7.77 31.61 -30.40
CA MET A 113 8.63 32.28 -29.42
C MET A 113 9.99 31.57 -29.29
N ALA A 114 9.99 30.23 -29.18
CA ALA A 114 11.22 29.45 -29.13
C ALA A 114 12.05 29.54 -30.42
N ALA A 115 11.42 29.72 -31.58
CA ALA A 115 12.12 29.97 -32.85
C ALA A 115 12.76 31.36 -32.87
N SER A 116 12.01 32.40 -32.51
CA SER A 116 12.51 33.78 -32.40
C SER A 116 13.65 33.92 -31.38
N LEU A 117 13.56 33.25 -30.22
CA LEU A 117 14.64 33.22 -29.23
C LEU A 117 15.91 32.53 -29.73
N ARG A 118 15.79 31.39 -30.43
CA ARG A 118 16.94 30.75 -31.11
C ARG A 118 17.57 31.67 -32.14
N GLN A 119 16.76 32.33 -32.97
CA GLN A 119 17.22 33.29 -33.96
C GLN A 119 17.96 34.49 -33.33
N LEU A 120 17.51 35.02 -32.19
CA LEU A 120 18.22 36.08 -31.45
C LEU A 120 19.56 35.60 -30.86
N ILE A 121 19.62 34.36 -30.37
CA ILE A 121 20.86 33.74 -29.88
C ILE A 121 21.87 33.59 -31.04
N ASP A 122 21.43 33.05 -32.19
CA ASP A 122 22.26 32.92 -33.38
C ASP A 122 22.76 34.27 -33.92
N GLN A 123 21.94 35.32 -33.84
CA GLN A 123 22.32 36.69 -34.21
C GLN A 123 23.35 37.27 -33.24
N ARG A 124 23.16 37.10 -31.94
CA ARG A 124 24.11 37.53 -30.89
C ARG A 124 25.46 36.85 -31.10
N ASP A 125 25.48 35.55 -31.36
CA ASP A 125 26.71 34.79 -31.44
C ASP A 125 27.51 35.14 -32.71
N LYS A 126 26.84 35.39 -33.83
CA LYS A 126 27.45 35.96 -35.05
C LYS A 126 27.97 37.39 -34.84
N ALA A 127 27.25 38.22 -34.08
CA ALA A 127 27.70 39.57 -33.76
C ALA A 127 28.96 39.54 -32.86
N ASN A 128 29.02 38.61 -31.90
CA ASN A 128 30.20 38.40 -31.06
C ASN A 128 31.40 37.90 -31.87
N GLU A 129 31.20 36.98 -32.82
CA GLU A 129 32.24 36.52 -33.76
C GLU A 129 32.85 37.70 -34.54
N VAL A 130 32.00 38.55 -35.15
CA VAL A 130 32.45 39.76 -35.87
C VAL A 130 33.18 40.76 -34.95
N ILE A 131 32.74 40.93 -33.69
CA ILE A 131 33.43 41.79 -32.70
C ILE A 131 34.83 41.23 -32.38
N VAL A 132 34.95 39.92 -32.22
CA VAL A 132 36.24 39.25 -31.96
C VAL A 132 37.18 39.42 -33.14
N ASP A 133 36.72 39.18 -34.37
CA ASP A 133 37.51 39.36 -35.60
C ASP A 133 38.02 40.79 -35.75
N LEU A 134 37.15 41.80 -35.57
CA LEU A 134 37.55 43.22 -35.62
C LEU A 134 38.54 43.60 -34.51
N THR A 135 38.39 43.01 -33.32
CA THR A 135 39.31 43.25 -32.21
C THR A 135 40.69 42.65 -32.51
N GLN A 136 40.74 41.48 -33.14
CA GLN A 136 41.99 40.88 -33.62
C GLN A 136 42.61 41.68 -34.77
N GLU A 137 41.83 42.14 -35.76
CA GLU A 137 42.29 43.05 -36.83
C GLU A 137 42.94 44.32 -36.22
N ARG A 138 42.30 44.93 -35.21
CA ARG A 138 42.82 46.10 -34.48
C ARG A 138 44.14 45.80 -33.76
N ASP A 139 44.19 44.72 -32.98
CA ASP A 139 45.33 44.42 -32.11
C ASP A 139 46.57 43.98 -32.92
N TYR A 140 46.36 43.27 -34.03
CA TYR A 140 47.41 42.96 -35.00
C TYR A 140 48.04 44.23 -35.60
N LEU A 141 47.22 45.21 -35.98
CA LEU A 141 47.70 46.50 -36.48
C LEU A 141 48.44 47.31 -35.40
N TYR A 142 47.94 47.30 -34.16
CA TYR A 142 48.57 47.99 -33.02
C TYR A 142 49.98 47.43 -32.71
N VAL A 143 50.13 46.10 -32.67
CA VAL A 143 51.43 45.44 -32.47
C VAL A 143 52.40 45.74 -33.62
N THR A 144 51.90 45.78 -34.86
CA THR A 144 52.72 46.07 -36.05
C THR A 144 53.28 47.50 -36.04
N LEU A 145 52.54 48.47 -35.51
CA LEU A 145 52.96 49.87 -35.39
C LEU A 145 53.94 50.15 -34.23
N SER A 146 54.05 49.24 -33.25
CA SER A 146 54.81 49.49 -32.01
C SER A 146 56.30 49.10 -32.04
N ASN A 147 56.80 48.48 -33.11
CA ASN A 147 58.14 47.85 -33.15
C ASN A 147 59.26 48.68 -33.83
N GLY A 148 59.15 50.02 -33.85
CA GLY A 148 60.20 50.91 -34.36
C GLY A 148 61.32 51.20 -33.33
N PRO A 149 62.61 51.00 -33.64
CA PRO A 149 63.69 51.24 -32.68
C PRO A 149 64.17 52.70 -32.68
N SER A 150 64.03 53.39 -31.55
CA SER A 150 64.64 54.72 -31.32
C SER A 150 65.32 54.77 -29.95
N SER A 151 66.61 54.49 -29.93
CA SER A 151 67.48 54.71 -28.78
C SER A 151 68.20 56.05 -28.93
N VAL A 152 68.02 56.97 -27.98
CA VAL A 152 68.74 58.25 -27.94
C VAL A 152 69.43 58.37 -26.58
N ASN A 153 70.74 58.12 -26.55
CA ASN A 153 71.60 58.43 -25.41
C ASN A 153 71.93 59.93 -25.40
N MET A 154 71.72 60.61 -24.27
CA MET A 154 72.29 61.94 -24.00
C MET A 154 73.02 61.94 -22.64
N PRO A 155 74.24 62.51 -22.54
CA PRO A 155 75.03 62.46 -21.32
C PRO A 155 74.78 63.66 -20.39
N GLY A 156 73.86 63.49 -19.45
CA GLY A 156 73.69 64.35 -18.26
C GLY A 156 73.23 63.60 -17.00
N LEU A 157 73.05 62.29 -17.12
CA LEU A 157 72.29 61.45 -16.19
C LEU A 157 73.23 60.71 -15.21
N THR A 158 73.52 61.27 -14.04
CA THR A 158 74.15 60.52 -12.92
C THR A 158 73.26 60.50 -11.69
N GLU A 159 72.76 61.65 -11.24
CA GLU A 159 71.76 61.75 -10.16
C GLU A 159 70.37 61.29 -10.64
N GLU A 160 69.91 61.79 -11.79
CA GLU A 160 68.69 61.29 -12.45
C GLU A 160 68.79 59.80 -12.76
N LYS A 161 69.98 59.27 -13.10
CA LYS A 161 70.19 57.83 -13.26
C LYS A 161 70.05 57.05 -11.95
N HIS A 162 70.46 57.63 -10.82
CA HIS A 162 70.29 56.99 -9.52
C HIS A 162 68.80 56.98 -9.12
N HIS A 163 68.08 58.09 -9.29
CA HIS A 163 66.63 58.11 -9.06
C HIS A 163 65.89 57.14 -9.98
N LEU A 164 66.14 57.18 -11.30
CA LEU A 164 65.59 56.21 -12.26
C LEU A 164 65.97 54.77 -11.92
N SER A 165 67.17 54.51 -11.39
CA SER A 165 67.58 53.16 -10.99
C SER A 165 66.90 52.69 -9.69
N VAL A 166 66.56 53.60 -8.77
CA VAL A 166 65.77 53.29 -7.57
C VAL A 166 64.31 53.05 -7.96
N GLU A 167 63.73 53.88 -8.81
CA GLU A 167 62.38 53.68 -9.36
C GLU A 167 62.29 52.38 -10.18
N LEU A 168 63.33 52.05 -10.96
CA LEU A 168 63.44 50.76 -11.65
C LEU A 168 63.53 49.58 -10.66
N ALA A 169 64.24 49.75 -9.54
CA ALA A 169 64.31 48.72 -8.49
C ALA A 169 62.96 48.53 -7.79
N ASP A 170 62.25 49.62 -7.47
CA ASP A 170 60.93 49.61 -6.85
C ASP A 170 59.85 49.04 -7.76
N THR A 171 59.83 49.43 -9.04
CA THR A 171 58.91 48.83 -10.03
C THR A 171 59.23 47.35 -10.25
N LYS A 172 60.50 46.95 -10.26
CA LYS A 172 60.92 45.54 -10.33
C LYS A 172 60.57 44.76 -9.05
N ALA A 173 60.57 45.40 -7.89
CA ALA A 173 60.13 44.80 -6.62
C ALA A 173 58.60 44.67 -6.54
N LYS A 174 57.84 45.66 -7.02
CA LYS A 174 56.38 45.57 -7.21
C LYS A 174 56.03 44.45 -8.21
N LEU A 175 56.75 44.35 -9.32
CA LEU A 175 56.54 43.31 -10.33
C LEU A 175 56.89 41.90 -9.83
N ARG A 176 57.81 41.75 -8.86
CA ARG A 176 58.03 40.49 -8.14
C ARG A 176 56.86 40.14 -7.22
N ARG A 177 56.34 41.12 -6.45
CA ARG A 177 55.16 40.93 -5.60
C ARG A 177 53.93 40.53 -6.42
N TYR A 178 53.61 41.25 -7.48
CA TYR A 178 52.50 40.90 -8.38
C TYR A 178 52.64 39.54 -9.06
N ARG A 179 53.87 39.03 -9.28
CA ARG A 179 54.08 37.65 -9.75
C ARG A 179 53.76 36.62 -8.67
N GLN A 180 54.24 36.83 -7.45
CA GLN A 180 53.93 35.96 -6.32
C GLN A 180 52.42 35.97 -6.01
N GLU A 181 51.79 37.15 -5.97
CA GLU A 181 50.33 37.29 -5.81
C GLU A 181 49.57 36.58 -6.94
N LEU A 182 50.06 36.63 -8.19
CA LEU A 182 49.47 35.88 -9.30
C LEU A 182 49.62 34.36 -9.11
N GLU A 183 50.80 33.89 -8.69
CA GLU A 183 51.08 32.48 -8.39
C GLU A 183 50.14 31.96 -7.27
N GLU A 184 50.07 32.67 -6.14
CA GLU A 184 49.15 32.38 -5.02
C GLU A 184 47.67 32.39 -5.46
N LYS A 185 47.28 33.32 -6.36
CA LYS A 185 45.92 33.36 -6.92
C LYS A 185 45.65 32.22 -7.90
N THR A 186 46.66 31.75 -8.64
CA THR A 186 46.50 30.55 -9.48
C THR A 186 46.38 29.27 -8.67
N GLU A 187 47.08 29.15 -7.54
CA GLU A 187 46.93 28.02 -6.61
C GLU A 187 45.53 28.00 -6.00
N GLN A 188 45.06 29.13 -5.46
CA GLN A 188 43.69 29.29 -4.94
C GLN A 188 42.60 29.00 -6.01
N LEU A 189 42.85 29.34 -7.28
CA LEU A 189 41.96 29.01 -8.39
C LEU A 189 41.94 27.50 -8.69
N MET A 190 43.07 26.81 -8.53
CA MET A 190 43.13 25.35 -8.71
C MET A 190 42.44 24.61 -7.56
N ASP A 191 42.64 25.02 -6.31
CA ASP A 191 41.97 24.42 -5.15
C ASP A 191 40.45 24.57 -5.24
N SER A 192 39.97 25.78 -5.57
CA SER A 192 38.54 26.03 -5.76
C SER A 192 37.93 25.27 -6.95
N LYS A 193 38.70 25.01 -8.02
CA LYS A 193 38.26 24.12 -9.12
C LYS A 193 38.11 22.67 -8.65
N HIS A 194 39.10 22.11 -7.97
CA HIS A 194 39.03 20.74 -7.46
C HIS A 194 37.86 20.56 -6.47
N GLU A 195 37.58 21.57 -5.64
CA GLU A 195 36.43 21.55 -4.72
C GLU A 195 35.09 21.61 -5.48
N VAL A 196 34.98 22.42 -6.54
CA VAL A 196 33.79 22.41 -7.42
C VAL A 196 33.61 21.05 -8.12
N GLU A 197 34.70 20.43 -8.60
CA GLU A 197 34.67 19.10 -9.21
C GLU A 197 34.27 18.00 -8.20
N ARG A 198 34.72 18.09 -6.94
CA ARG A 198 34.32 17.20 -5.84
C ARG A 198 32.82 17.34 -5.53
N LEU A 199 32.34 18.58 -5.44
CA LEU A 199 30.93 18.89 -5.18
C LEU A 199 30.02 18.44 -6.33
N ASP A 200 30.42 18.59 -7.59
CA ASP A 200 29.63 18.09 -8.72
C ASP A 200 29.55 16.55 -8.72
N GLN A 201 30.63 15.84 -8.40
CA GLN A 201 30.60 14.38 -8.23
C GLN A 201 29.66 13.94 -7.10
N GLU A 202 29.65 14.65 -5.97
CA GLU A 202 28.71 14.38 -4.87
C GLU A 202 27.27 14.67 -5.27
N LEU A 203 27.02 15.78 -5.96
CA LEU A 203 25.71 16.14 -6.48
C LEU A 203 25.20 15.11 -7.52
N GLN A 204 26.09 14.56 -8.35
CA GLN A 204 25.77 13.46 -9.26
C GLN A 204 25.40 12.17 -8.50
N ARG A 205 26.11 11.80 -7.42
CA ARG A 205 25.73 10.65 -6.56
C ARG A 205 24.36 10.87 -5.92
N MET A 206 24.12 12.02 -5.30
CA MET A 206 22.83 12.34 -4.68
C MET A 206 21.68 12.32 -5.71
N ARG A 207 21.91 12.75 -6.96
CA ARG A 207 20.93 12.62 -8.05
C ARG A 207 20.63 11.15 -8.40
N GLN A 208 21.63 10.29 -8.46
CA GLN A 208 21.47 8.85 -8.72
C GLN A 208 20.71 8.16 -7.59
N GLU A 209 21.06 8.45 -6.33
CA GLU A 209 20.36 7.94 -5.14
C GLU A 209 18.89 8.41 -5.10
N HIS A 210 18.64 9.69 -5.37
CA HIS A 210 17.26 10.19 -5.47
C HIS A 210 16.46 9.48 -6.59
N GLN A 211 17.10 9.18 -7.73
CA GLN A 211 16.46 8.41 -8.80
C GLN A 211 16.15 6.96 -8.39
N SER A 212 17.07 6.28 -7.69
CA SER A 212 16.84 4.91 -7.20
C SER A 212 15.72 4.87 -6.15
N LEU A 213 15.75 5.77 -5.17
CA LEU A 213 14.69 5.92 -4.16
C LEU A 213 13.34 6.29 -4.80
N SER A 214 13.33 7.08 -5.88
CA SER A 214 12.11 7.37 -6.65
C SER A 214 11.56 6.12 -7.36
N CYS A 215 12.44 5.26 -7.90
CA CYS A 215 12.05 3.96 -8.47
C CYS A 215 11.50 3.00 -7.40
N GLU A 216 12.16 2.89 -6.25
CA GLU A 216 11.70 2.08 -5.11
C GLU A 216 10.37 2.58 -4.55
N ALA A 217 10.20 3.89 -4.40
CA ALA A 217 8.94 4.48 -3.96
C ALA A 217 7.78 4.23 -4.95
N ARG A 218 8.07 4.06 -6.26
CA ARG A 218 7.09 3.63 -7.27
C ARG A 218 6.77 2.14 -7.12
N SER A 219 7.75 1.24 -6.98
CA SER A 219 7.49 -0.20 -6.79
C SER A 219 6.72 -0.48 -5.49
N ALA A 220 7.03 0.24 -4.41
CA ALA A 220 6.31 0.17 -3.13
C ALA A 220 4.87 0.74 -3.18
N ARG A 221 4.48 1.47 -4.23
CA ARG A 221 3.07 1.78 -4.50
C ARG A 221 2.38 0.58 -5.15
N VAL A 222 2.96 0.03 -6.21
CA VAL A 222 2.42 -1.17 -6.90
C VAL A 222 2.21 -2.33 -5.93
N TYR A 223 3.16 -2.62 -5.05
CA TYR A 223 2.99 -3.67 -4.03
C TYR A 223 1.89 -3.37 -3.00
N ARG A 224 1.57 -2.10 -2.71
CA ARG A 224 0.41 -1.76 -1.87
C ARG A 224 -0.90 -1.99 -2.62
N ASP A 225 -0.97 -1.58 -3.89
CA ASP A 225 -2.13 -1.80 -4.75
C ASP A 225 -2.41 -3.32 -4.92
N GLU A 226 -1.36 -4.15 -5.06
CA GLU A 226 -1.47 -5.61 -5.06
C GLU A 226 -1.98 -6.16 -3.71
N VAL A 227 -1.46 -5.67 -2.58
CA VAL A 227 -1.92 -6.07 -1.24
C VAL A 227 -3.39 -5.70 -1.00
N ASP A 228 -3.82 -4.52 -1.44
CA ASP A 228 -5.21 -4.07 -1.30
C ASP A 228 -6.16 -4.88 -2.20
N SER A 229 -5.75 -5.20 -3.44
CA SER A 229 -6.45 -6.16 -4.31
C SER A 229 -6.58 -7.56 -3.66
N LEU A 230 -5.53 -8.04 -2.99
CA LEU A 230 -5.58 -9.30 -2.25
C LEU A 230 -6.50 -9.25 -1.02
N ARG A 231 -6.57 -8.11 -0.31
CA ARG A 231 -7.50 -7.88 0.81
C ARG A 231 -8.95 -7.89 0.35
N GLU A 232 -9.28 -7.20 -0.74
CA GLU A 232 -10.63 -7.25 -1.33
C GLU A 232 -11.01 -8.66 -1.77
N ARG A 233 -10.08 -9.40 -2.37
CA ARG A 233 -10.29 -10.80 -2.75
C ARG A 233 -10.52 -11.70 -1.55
N ALA A 234 -9.78 -11.53 -0.45
CA ALA A 234 -10.02 -12.27 0.80
C ALA A 234 -11.42 -11.98 1.36
N SER A 235 -11.77 -10.69 1.49
CA SER A 235 -13.11 -10.27 1.93
C SER A 235 -14.25 -10.78 1.04
N ARG A 236 -13.99 -11.02 -0.26
CA ARG A 236 -14.95 -11.65 -1.17
C ARG A 236 -15.07 -13.16 -0.94
N VAL A 237 -13.97 -13.85 -0.62
CA VAL A 237 -14.00 -15.28 -0.24
C VAL A 237 -14.82 -15.47 1.02
N ASP A 238 -14.61 -14.67 2.07
CA ASP A 238 -15.37 -14.76 3.33
C ASP A 238 -16.89 -14.66 3.11
N ARG A 239 -17.33 -13.76 2.20
CA ARG A 239 -18.74 -13.60 1.82
C ARG A 239 -19.28 -14.84 1.10
N LEU A 240 -18.51 -15.38 0.15
CA LEU A 240 -18.89 -16.59 -0.60
C LEU A 240 -18.91 -17.84 0.29
N GLU A 241 -18.02 -17.93 1.28
CA GLU A 241 -18.04 -19.00 2.28
C GLU A 241 -19.27 -18.90 3.19
N ALA A 242 -19.64 -17.68 3.63
CA ALA A 242 -20.88 -17.46 4.39
C ALA A 242 -22.15 -17.81 3.58
N GLU A 243 -22.18 -17.47 2.28
CA GLU A 243 -23.26 -17.89 1.37
C GLU A 243 -23.30 -19.41 1.17
N LEU A 244 -22.13 -20.05 1.01
CA LEU A 244 -22.01 -21.49 0.86
C LEU A 244 -22.46 -22.24 2.13
N MET A 245 -22.18 -21.70 3.33
CA MET A 245 -22.69 -22.25 4.58
C MET A 245 -24.23 -22.15 4.67
N ARG A 246 -24.81 -21.00 4.32
CA ARG A 246 -26.29 -20.85 4.23
C ARG A 246 -26.92 -21.81 3.20
N CYS A 247 -26.22 -22.09 2.10
CA CYS A 247 -26.67 -23.07 1.12
C CYS A 247 -26.59 -24.52 1.64
N LYS A 248 -25.58 -24.86 2.46
CA LYS A 248 -25.51 -26.15 3.16
C LYS A 248 -26.64 -26.31 4.18
N GLU A 249 -26.95 -25.27 4.95
CA GLU A 249 -28.09 -25.27 5.89
C GLU A 249 -29.41 -25.56 5.16
N LYS A 250 -29.70 -24.83 4.08
CA LYS A 250 -30.88 -25.09 3.22
C LYS A 250 -30.89 -26.49 2.61
N LEU A 251 -29.72 -27.04 2.27
CA LEU A 251 -29.62 -28.41 1.78
C LEU A 251 -29.98 -29.44 2.87
N ASN A 252 -29.58 -29.19 4.12
CA ASN A 252 -29.97 -30.01 5.27
C ASN A 252 -31.49 -29.96 5.50
N ASP A 253 -32.12 -28.78 5.39
CA ASP A 253 -33.58 -28.64 5.44
C ASP A 253 -34.26 -29.47 4.34
N VAL A 254 -33.75 -29.40 3.09
CA VAL A 254 -34.25 -30.22 1.97
C VAL A 254 -34.09 -31.72 2.23
N HIS A 255 -32.97 -32.15 2.82
CA HIS A 255 -32.79 -33.54 3.24
C HIS A 255 -33.80 -33.96 4.33
N PHE A 256 -34.02 -33.12 5.33
CA PHE A 256 -35.03 -33.35 6.38
C PHE A 256 -36.44 -33.50 5.78
N TYR A 257 -36.87 -32.56 4.94
CA TYR A 257 -38.18 -32.66 4.28
C TYR A 257 -38.28 -33.85 3.33
N LYS A 258 -37.20 -34.22 2.64
CA LYS A 258 -37.16 -35.43 1.81
C LYS A 258 -37.41 -36.69 2.66
N THR A 259 -36.65 -36.88 3.73
CA THR A 259 -36.84 -38.02 4.65
C THR A 259 -38.25 -38.03 5.23
N ARG A 260 -38.79 -36.87 5.63
CA ARG A 260 -40.16 -36.79 6.14
C ARG A 260 -41.23 -37.13 5.10
N VAL A 261 -40.99 -36.83 3.83
CA VAL A 261 -41.88 -37.24 2.71
C VAL A 261 -41.74 -38.72 2.39
N GLU A 262 -40.57 -39.32 2.58
CA GLU A 262 -40.34 -40.76 2.43
C GLU A 262 -41.05 -41.55 3.55
N GLU A 263 -40.88 -41.15 4.82
CA GLU A 263 -41.66 -41.69 5.96
C GLU A 263 -43.17 -41.65 5.70
N LEU A 264 -43.70 -40.49 5.30
CA LEU A 264 -45.14 -40.34 5.01
C LEU A 264 -45.60 -41.17 3.81
N ARG A 265 -44.72 -41.54 2.87
CA ARG A 265 -45.07 -42.45 1.77
C ARG A 265 -45.17 -43.89 2.26
N ASP A 266 -44.25 -44.32 3.12
CA ASP A 266 -44.27 -45.65 3.72
C ASP A 266 -45.48 -45.83 4.66
N ASP A 267 -45.80 -44.81 5.45
CA ASP A 267 -47.04 -44.73 6.25
C ASP A 267 -48.30 -44.86 5.37
N ASN A 268 -48.36 -44.15 4.24
CA ASN A 268 -49.50 -44.25 3.31
C ASN A 268 -49.55 -45.60 2.58
N GLN A 269 -48.40 -46.22 2.28
CA GLN A 269 -48.33 -47.53 1.66
C GLN A 269 -48.87 -48.61 2.60
N THR A 270 -48.44 -48.63 3.86
CA THR A 270 -48.97 -49.57 4.88
C THR A 270 -50.46 -49.31 5.17
N LEU A 271 -50.92 -48.06 5.12
CA LEU A 271 -52.36 -47.72 5.20
C LEU A 271 -53.15 -48.26 3.99
N MET A 272 -52.59 -48.22 2.78
CA MET A 272 -53.22 -48.83 1.61
C MET A 272 -53.25 -50.36 1.68
N GLU A 273 -52.18 -51.00 2.16
CA GLU A 273 -52.13 -52.46 2.35
C GLU A 273 -53.15 -52.94 3.39
N THR A 274 -53.25 -52.25 4.53
CA THR A 274 -54.27 -52.54 5.55
C THR A 274 -55.68 -52.27 5.05
N LYS A 275 -55.90 -51.23 4.23
CA LYS A 275 -57.18 -50.98 3.56
C LYS A 275 -57.56 -52.13 2.62
N VAL A 276 -56.65 -52.59 1.76
CA VAL A 276 -56.90 -53.71 0.83
C VAL A 276 -57.24 -54.99 1.61
N LEU A 277 -56.49 -55.30 2.68
CA LEU A 277 -56.79 -56.44 3.54
C LEU A 277 -58.19 -56.36 4.17
N LEU A 278 -58.64 -55.17 4.58
CA LEU A 278 -59.99 -54.96 5.10
C LEU A 278 -61.07 -55.07 4.00
N GLU A 279 -60.79 -54.62 2.78
CA GLU A 279 -61.67 -54.81 1.61
C GLU A 279 -61.81 -56.29 1.23
N GLU A 280 -60.72 -57.06 1.31
CA GLU A 280 -60.70 -58.52 1.15
C GLU A 280 -61.49 -59.22 2.28
N GLN A 281 -61.28 -58.87 3.55
CA GLN A 281 -62.06 -59.42 4.66
C GLN A 281 -63.56 -59.10 4.54
N LEU A 282 -63.91 -57.89 4.07
CA LEU A 282 -65.29 -57.49 3.83
C LEU A 282 -65.92 -58.28 2.66
N SER A 283 -65.20 -58.45 1.55
CA SER A 283 -65.69 -59.23 0.41
C SER A 283 -65.83 -60.72 0.74
N ALA A 284 -64.88 -61.31 1.48
CA ALA A 284 -64.98 -62.67 2.00
C ALA A 284 -66.18 -62.82 2.97
N SER A 285 -66.46 -61.79 3.77
CA SER A 285 -67.62 -61.79 4.67
C SER A 285 -68.95 -61.69 3.90
N ARG A 286 -69.02 -60.87 2.85
CA ARG A 286 -70.16 -60.83 1.92
C ARG A 286 -70.37 -62.17 1.22
N GLY A 287 -69.32 -62.80 0.69
CA GLY A 287 -69.40 -64.13 0.07
C GLY A 287 -69.87 -65.23 1.03
N ARG A 288 -69.51 -65.17 2.32
CA ARG A 288 -70.08 -66.06 3.35
C ARG A 288 -71.57 -65.79 3.57
N CYS A 289 -72.00 -64.53 3.62
CA CYS A 289 -73.41 -64.17 3.68
C CYS A 289 -74.18 -64.67 2.44
N ASP A 290 -73.67 -64.45 1.23
CA ASP A 290 -74.32 -64.93 -0.01
C ASP A 290 -74.45 -66.46 0.00
N LYS A 291 -73.41 -67.17 0.44
CA LYS A 291 -73.49 -68.63 0.58
C LYS A 291 -74.53 -69.06 1.61
N LEU A 292 -74.64 -68.36 2.73
CA LEU A 292 -75.69 -68.58 3.74
C LEU A 292 -77.08 -68.38 3.14
N HIS A 293 -77.33 -67.30 2.39
CA HIS A 293 -78.61 -67.08 1.70
C HIS A 293 -78.94 -68.20 0.70
N THR A 294 -77.94 -68.75 -0.03
CA THR A 294 -78.20 -69.92 -0.89
C THR A 294 -78.61 -71.16 -0.09
N LEU A 295 -77.95 -71.42 1.04
CA LEU A 295 -78.26 -72.56 1.90
C LEU A 295 -79.63 -72.41 2.59
N GLU A 296 -80.03 -71.19 2.97
CA GLU A 296 -81.37 -70.91 3.48
C GLU A 296 -82.45 -71.15 2.42
N LYS A 297 -82.22 -70.70 1.18
CA LYS A 297 -83.11 -70.98 0.04
C LYS A 297 -83.26 -72.48 -0.20
N ASP A 298 -82.15 -73.22 -0.22
CA ASP A 298 -82.17 -74.68 -0.38
C ASP A 298 -82.87 -75.37 0.80
N ASN A 299 -82.68 -74.88 2.04
CA ASN A 299 -83.38 -75.38 3.22
C ASN A 299 -84.90 -75.18 3.13
N LEU A 300 -85.35 -74.02 2.65
CA LEU A 300 -86.78 -73.74 2.41
C LEU A 300 -87.37 -74.65 1.31
N LEU A 301 -86.64 -74.88 0.22
CA LEU A 301 -87.05 -75.80 -0.85
C LEU A 301 -87.15 -77.26 -0.35
N LEU A 302 -86.19 -77.71 0.47
CA LEU A 302 -86.24 -79.05 1.07
C LEU A 302 -87.40 -79.17 2.08
N ARG A 303 -87.68 -78.14 2.89
CA ARG A 303 -88.86 -78.12 3.78
C ARG A 303 -90.16 -78.20 3.00
N ALA A 304 -90.28 -77.46 1.90
CA ALA A 304 -91.44 -77.53 1.02
C ALA A 304 -91.60 -78.95 0.45
N LYS A 305 -90.53 -79.56 -0.08
CA LYS A 305 -90.63 -80.93 -0.63
C LYS A 305 -90.92 -81.99 0.43
N ILE A 306 -90.47 -81.82 1.68
CA ILE A 306 -90.89 -82.67 2.80
C ILE A 306 -92.39 -82.52 3.04
N SER A 307 -92.92 -81.29 3.10
CA SER A 307 -94.36 -81.05 3.26
C SER A 307 -95.20 -81.67 2.13
N ASP A 308 -94.71 -81.63 0.88
CA ASP A 308 -95.37 -82.29 -0.25
C ASP A 308 -95.41 -83.81 -0.05
N LEU A 309 -94.28 -84.43 0.33
CA LEU A 309 -94.18 -85.87 0.58
C LEU A 309 -95.01 -86.31 1.80
N GLU A 310 -95.12 -85.47 2.82
CA GLU A 310 -95.99 -85.72 3.97
C GLU A 310 -97.47 -85.68 3.57
N MET A 311 -97.85 -84.75 2.67
CA MET A 311 -99.20 -84.69 2.08
C MET A 311 -99.48 -85.86 1.14
N GLU A 312 -98.52 -86.28 0.31
CA GLU A 312 -98.60 -87.50 -0.53
C GLU A 312 -98.83 -88.73 0.35
N ARG A 313 -97.99 -88.96 1.38
CA ARG A 313 -98.14 -90.06 2.35
C ARG A 313 -99.48 -90.03 3.09
N GLU A 314 -99.97 -88.84 3.43
CA GLU A 314 -101.26 -88.65 4.11
C GLU A 314 -102.46 -88.90 3.17
N ASN A 315 -102.33 -88.60 1.88
CA ASN A 315 -103.30 -89.02 0.86
C ASN A 315 -103.28 -90.54 0.64
N GLU A 316 -102.09 -91.17 0.61
CA GLU A 316 -101.94 -92.62 0.52
C GLU A 316 -102.53 -93.32 1.75
N ARG A 317 -102.30 -92.78 2.96
CA ARG A 317 -102.91 -93.28 4.21
C ARG A 317 -104.43 -93.25 4.12
N ARG A 318 -105.03 -92.12 3.72
CA ARG A 318 -106.48 -92.01 3.53
C ARG A 318 -107.02 -92.98 2.49
N ARG A 319 -106.30 -93.19 1.38
CA ARG A 319 -106.68 -94.16 0.35
C ARG A 319 -106.56 -95.62 0.83
N LEU A 320 -105.59 -95.94 1.69
CA LEU A 320 -105.49 -97.24 2.33
C LEU A 320 -106.64 -97.45 3.34
N GLU A 321 -107.04 -96.41 4.07
CA GLU A 321 -108.21 -96.44 4.95
C GLU A 321 -109.50 -96.68 4.15
N GLU A 322 -109.73 -95.93 3.06
CA GLU A 322 -110.84 -96.16 2.11
C GLU A 322 -110.84 -97.60 1.58
N LEU A 323 -109.70 -98.14 1.12
CA LEU A 323 -109.59 -99.52 0.64
C LEU A 323 -109.80 -100.57 1.74
N VAL A 324 -109.46 -100.27 3.00
CA VAL A 324 -109.73 -101.17 4.13
C VAL A 324 -111.22 -101.15 4.49
N GLU A 325 -111.88 -99.98 4.43
CA GLU A 325 -113.33 -99.87 4.58
C GLU A 325 -114.08 -100.61 3.45
N GLU A 326 -113.66 -100.43 2.19
CA GLU A 326 -114.19 -101.17 1.04
C GLU A 326 -113.98 -102.69 1.20
N ASN A 327 -112.78 -103.14 1.59
CA ASN A 327 -112.53 -104.56 1.84
C ASN A 327 -113.38 -105.10 3.00
N MET A 328 -113.58 -104.33 4.08
CA MET A 328 -114.43 -104.75 5.19
C MET A 328 -115.90 -104.85 4.74
N LEU A 329 -116.39 -103.91 3.92
CA LEU A 329 -117.73 -103.97 3.34
C LEU A 329 -117.90 -105.16 2.39
N LEU A 330 -116.89 -105.47 1.57
CA LEU A 330 -116.86 -106.65 0.70
C LEU A 330 -116.80 -107.95 1.51
N GLU A 331 -116.04 -108.01 2.60
CA GLU A 331 -115.98 -109.18 3.48
C GLU A 331 -117.30 -109.37 4.24
N ILE A 332 -117.96 -108.29 4.66
CA ILE A 332 -119.32 -108.32 5.23
C ILE A 332 -120.31 -108.81 4.17
N GLY A 333 -120.26 -108.28 2.94
CA GLY A 333 -121.12 -108.72 1.83
C GLY A 333 -120.89 -110.19 1.44
N GLN A 334 -119.64 -110.65 1.44
CA GLN A 334 -119.28 -112.05 1.22
C GLN A 334 -119.80 -112.94 2.36
N LYS A 335 -119.66 -112.51 3.63
CA LYS A 335 -120.23 -113.23 4.79
C LYS A 335 -121.75 -113.26 4.75
N GLN A 336 -122.40 -112.18 4.32
CA GLN A 336 -123.86 -112.12 4.11
C GLN A 336 -124.28 -113.08 3.00
N SER A 337 -123.64 -113.03 1.82
CA SER A 337 -123.91 -113.95 0.70
C SER A 337 -123.59 -115.41 1.04
N MET A 338 -122.55 -115.67 1.84
CA MET A 338 -122.24 -117.01 2.38
C MET A 338 -123.32 -117.46 3.38
N ASN A 339 -123.82 -116.56 4.24
CA ASN A 339 -124.92 -116.86 5.16
C ASN A 339 -126.24 -117.09 4.42
N GLU A 340 -126.53 -116.33 3.35
CA GLU A 340 -127.66 -116.56 2.44
C GLU A 340 -127.51 -117.90 1.71
N SER A 341 -126.30 -118.25 1.26
CA SER A 341 -125.99 -119.55 0.66
C SER A 341 -126.12 -120.71 1.66
N ALA A 342 -125.75 -120.48 2.93
CA ALA A 342 -125.96 -121.43 4.02
C ALA A 342 -127.44 -121.52 4.43
N HIS A 343 -128.20 -120.42 4.31
CA HIS A 343 -129.64 -120.38 4.56
C HIS A 343 -130.43 -121.05 3.41
N LEU A 344 -130.00 -120.88 2.16
CA LEU A 344 -130.49 -121.62 0.99
C LEU A 344 -130.11 -123.10 1.07
N GLY A 345 -128.89 -123.41 1.55
CA GLY A 345 -128.48 -124.78 1.90
C GLY A 345 -129.37 -125.38 2.98
N TRP A 346 -129.71 -124.61 4.01
CA TRP A 346 -130.64 -124.99 5.07
C TRP A 346 -132.09 -125.13 4.56
N GLU A 347 -132.54 -124.27 3.63
CA GLU A 347 -133.87 -124.41 2.99
C GLU A 347 -133.93 -125.64 2.07
N LEU A 348 -132.86 -125.94 1.33
CA LEU A 348 -132.70 -127.20 0.60
C LEU A 348 -132.70 -128.41 1.55
N GLU A 349 -132.09 -128.30 2.72
CA GLU A 349 -132.05 -129.34 3.76
C GLU A 349 -133.38 -129.47 4.54
N GLN A 350 -134.23 -128.43 4.56
CA GLN A 350 -135.62 -128.48 5.03
C GLN A 350 -136.56 -129.08 3.97
N LEU A 351 -136.33 -128.81 2.68
CA LEU A 351 -137.10 -129.38 1.58
C LEU A 351 -136.75 -130.86 1.29
N SER A 352 -135.55 -131.33 1.64
CA SER A 352 -135.15 -132.73 1.42
C SER A 352 -135.66 -133.73 2.48
N LYS A 353 -136.50 -133.28 3.43
CA LYS A 353 -136.98 -134.09 4.56
C LYS A 353 -138.45 -134.49 4.49
N ASN A 354 -138.93 -134.83 3.28
CA ASN A 354 -140.04 -135.76 3.07
C ASN A 354 -139.97 -136.39 1.66
N HIS A 355 -139.71 -137.69 1.61
CA HIS A 355 -139.61 -138.60 0.45
C HIS A 355 -138.20 -138.84 -0.15
N ASP A 356 -137.92 -140.10 -0.48
CA ASP A 356 -136.58 -140.68 -0.64
C ASP A 356 -136.03 -140.66 -2.08
N SER A 357 -134.71 -140.49 -2.22
CA SER A 357 -133.84 -141.52 -2.84
C SER A 357 -132.33 -141.20 -2.70
N ASN A 358 -131.52 -142.26 -2.48
CA ASN A 358 -130.06 -142.43 -2.72
C ASN A 358 -129.21 -141.20 -3.15
N THR A 359 -128.00 -140.94 -2.65
CA THR A 359 -126.90 -141.83 -2.16
C THR A 359 -125.85 -140.95 -1.44
N GLU A 360 -124.82 -141.39 -0.69
CA GLU A 360 -124.28 -142.73 -0.37
C GLU A 360 -123.65 -142.77 1.06
N THR A 361 -122.66 -143.63 1.29
CA THR A 361 -121.89 -143.89 2.51
C THR A 361 -120.39 -144.06 2.14
N ARG A 362 -119.37 -144.14 3.01
CA ARG A 362 -119.27 -144.56 4.43
C ARG A 362 -117.93 -144.10 5.03
N LYS A 363 -117.87 -143.98 6.37
CA LYS A 363 -116.63 -143.82 7.16
C LYS A 363 -116.12 -145.19 7.65
N SER A 364 -114.89 -145.27 8.16
CA SER A 364 -114.47 -146.36 9.06
C SER A 364 -113.48 -145.89 10.14
N LEU A 365 -113.85 -146.09 11.41
CA LEU A 365 -112.99 -146.06 12.58
C LEU A 365 -113.49 -147.18 13.51
N VAL A 366 -112.85 -148.34 13.48
CA VAL A 366 -113.16 -149.48 14.34
C VAL A 366 -111.84 -150.19 14.68
N HIS A 367 -111.35 -149.94 15.91
CA HIS A 367 -111.09 -150.98 16.91
C HIS A 367 -109.90 -151.91 16.57
N GLU A 368 -108.63 -151.59 16.87
CA GLU A 368 -108.08 -151.04 18.13
C GLU A 368 -108.42 -151.85 19.40
N LEU A 369 -108.99 -153.05 19.25
CA LEU A 369 -109.39 -153.88 20.38
C LEU A 369 -109.41 -155.38 20.06
N ASN A 370 -108.24 -156.01 19.99
CA ASN A 370 -108.13 -157.47 20.21
C ASN A 370 -106.76 -157.97 20.68
N GLU A 371 -106.06 -157.16 21.47
CA GLU A 371 -104.81 -157.52 22.17
C GLU A 371 -105.04 -158.46 23.38
N CYS A 372 -105.96 -159.43 23.26
CA CYS A 372 -106.31 -160.33 24.37
C CYS A 372 -106.69 -161.77 23.95
N VAL A 373 -106.22 -162.26 22.79
CA VAL A 373 -106.46 -163.65 22.34
C VAL A 373 -105.14 -164.45 22.12
N SER A 374 -104.00 -163.92 22.58
CA SER A 374 -102.70 -164.63 22.52
C SER A 374 -102.60 -165.91 23.39
N SER A 375 -103.57 -166.16 24.28
CA SER A 375 -103.55 -167.25 25.27
C SER A 375 -103.50 -168.70 24.72
N ARG A 376 -104.36 -169.02 23.74
CA ARG A 376 -104.79 -170.43 23.52
C ARG A 376 -104.49 -171.03 22.14
N VAL A 377 -104.22 -170.21 21.13
CA VAL A 377 -103.89 -170.70 19.77
C VAL A 377 -102.45 -171.23 19.69
N LEU A 378 -101.49 -170.52 20.29
CA LEU A 378 -100.05 -170.84 20.32
C LEU A 378 -99.68 -172.23 20.90
N LYS A 379 -100.58 -172.89 21.66
CA LYS A 379 -100.34 -174.25 22.15
C LYS A 379 -100.68 -175.34 21.13
N LEU A 380 -101.79 -175.19 20.41
CA LEU A 380 -102.20 -176.12 19.34
C LEU A 380 -101.37 -175.92 18.06
N GLU A 381 -100.90 -174.69 17.84
CA GLU A 381 -100.00 -174.33 16.74
C GLU A 381 -98.57 -174.87 16.87
N LYS A 382 -98.16 -175.37 18.04
CA LYS A 382 -96.83 -175.94 18.26
C LYS A 382 -96.80 -177.45 18.02
N GLU A 383 -97.73 -178.19 18.62
CA GLU A 383 -97.81 -179.66 18.50
C GLU A 383 -98.09 -180.13 17.06
N ASN A 384 -98.84 -179.34 16.27
CA ASN A 384 -99.12 -179.67 14.86
C ASN A 384 -97.89 -179.46 13.95
N ARG A 385 -97.05 -178.45 14.23
CA ARG A 385 -95.80 -178.18 13.47
C ARG A 385 -94.70 -179.21 13.75
N GLU A 386 -94.64 -179.76 14.96
CA GLU A 386 -93.66 -180.80 15.34
C GLU A 386 -93.96 -182.17 14.67
N LEU A 387 -95.24 -182.48 14.42
CA LEU A 387 -95.65 -183.65 13.64
C LEU A 387 -95.48 -183.47 12.13
N GLN A 388 -95.69 -182.27 11.58
CA GLN A 388 -95.50 -181.99 10.15
C GLN A 388 -94.01 -182.01 9.74
N THR A 389 -93.13 -181.34 10.51
CA THR A 389 -91.67 -181.31 10.23
C THR A 389 -90.99 -182.68 10.33
N SER A 390 -91.61 -183.66 10.99
CA SER A 390 -91.12 -185.05 11.04
C SER A 390 -91.50 -185.87 9.80
N ILE A 391 -92.50 -185.44 9.03
CA ILE A 391 -92.93 -186.07 7.78
C ILE A 391 -92.20 -185.46 6.57
N GLU A 392 -91.82 -184.19 6.64
CA GLU A 392 -91.10 -183.48 5.56
C GLU A 392 -89.66 -183.99 5.39
N ARG A 393 -88.89 -184.16 6.48
CA ARG A 393 -87.50 -184.68 6.42
C ARG A 393 -87.41 -186.06 5.76
N LEU A 394 -88.37 -186.94 6.01
CA LEU A 394 -88.43 -188.29 5.41
C LEU A 394 -88.82 -188.29 3.92
N LYS A 395 -89.26 -187.15 3.37
CA LYS A 395 -89.49 -186.97 1.92
C LYS A 395 -88.28 -186.32 1.23
N GLU A 396 -87.62 -185.38 1.87
CA GLU A 396 -86.45 -184.68 1.32
C GLU A 396 -85.26 -185.62 1.10
N ASP A 397 -84.96 -186.51 2.06
CA ASP A 397 -83.90 -187.52 1.93
C ASP A 397 -84.11 -188.48 0.74
N ASN A 398 -85.38 -188.73 0.38
CA ASN A 398 -85.74 -189.63 -0.72
C ASN A 398 -85.68 -188.92 -2.10
N HIS A 399 -85.96 -187.61 -2.15
CA HIS A 399 -85.76 -186.80 -3.37
C HIS A 399 -84.26 -186.56 -3.66
N SER A 400 -83.43 -186.30 -2.64
CA SER A 400 -81.98 -186.06 -2.81
C SER A 400 -81.23 -187.22 -3.49
N LEU A 401 -81.75 -188.44 -3.33
CA LEU A 401 -81.15 -189.66 -3.88
C LEU A 401 -81.55 -189.89 -5.35
N GLN A 402 -82.71 -189.37 -5.76
CA GLN A 402 -83.24 -189.51 -7.12
C GLN A 402 -82.66 -188.46 -8.09
N GLU A 403 -82.43 -187.22 -7.64
CA GLU A 403 -81.77 -186.17 -8.46
C GLU A 403 -80.33 -186.54 -8.84
N LYS A 404 -79.55 -187.09 -7.89
CA LYS A 404 -78.15 -187.47 -8.11
C LYS A 404 -77.98 -188.55 -9.18
N GLN A 405 -79.00 -189.39 -9.41
CA GLN A 405 -78.96 -190.44 -10.42
C GLN A 405 -79.31 -189.95 -11.84
N LEU A 406 -80.08 -188.86 -11.96
CA LEU A 406 -80.40 -188.23 -13.25
C LEU A 406 -79.26 -187.31 -13.72
N HIS A 407 -78.69 -186.50 -12.82
CA HIS A 407 -77.64 -185.53 -13.17
C HIS A 407 -76.37 -186.19 -13.76
N ALA A 408 -76.05 -187.42 -13.34
CA ALA A 408 -74.93 -188.19 -13.89
C ALA A 408 -75.13 -188.63 -15.35
N GLN A 409 -76.37 -188.79 -15.83
CA GLN A 409 -76.66 -189.19 -17.22
C GLN A 409 -76.76 -188.02 -18.21
N GLU A 410 -76.77 -186.78 -17.71
CA GLU A 410 -76.77 -185.56 -18.53
C GLU A 410 -75.32 -185.13 -18.85
N LEU A 411 -74.42 -185.20 -17.86
CA LEU A 411 -72.99 -184.86 -18.00
C LEU A 411 -72.26 -185.67 -19.09
N ASP A 412 -72.55 -186.97 -19.23
CA ASP A 412 -71.94 -187.81 -20.28
C ASP A 412 -72.44 -187.47 -21.71
N ARG A 413 -73.62 -186.85 -21.84
CA ARG A 413 -74.16 -186.41 -23.14
C ARG A 413 -73.63 -185.04 -23.55
N GLU A 414 -73.37 -184.14 -22.61
CA GLU A 414 -72.77 -182.83 -22.91
C GLU A 414 -71.29 -182.92 -23.32
N ASN A 415 -70.52 -183.82 -22.70
CA ASN A 415 -69.08 -183.99 -23.01
C ASN A 415 -68.79 -184.34 -24.48
N GLN A 416 -69.63 -185.15 -25.13
CA GLN A 416 -69.48 -185.47 -26.56
C GLN A 416 -69.94 -184.32 -27.49
N SER A 417 -70.77 -183.40 -27.00
CA SER A 417 -71.21 -182.21 -27.75
C SER A 417 -70.17 -181.08 -27.73
N LEU A 418 -69.55 -180.86 -26.57
CA LEU A 418 -68.60 -179.77 -26.35
C LEU A 418 -67.29 -179.95 -27.14
N SER A 419 -66.78 -181.18 -27.26
CA SER A 419 -65.52 -181.46 -27.98
C SER A 419 -65.56 -181.08 -29.47
N ASN A 420 -66.74 -181.05 -30.11
CA ASN A 420 -66.90 -180.64 -31.51
C ASN A 420 -67.09 -179.12 -31.69
N LYS A 421 -67.48 -178.38 -30.63
CA LYS A 421 -67.61 -176.90 -30.68
C LYS A 421 -66.29 -176.18 -30.39
N VAL A 422 -65.38 -176.79 -29.61
CA VAL A 422 -64.08 -176.19 -29.25
C VAL A 422 -63.18 -175.93 -30.47
N LEU A 423 -63.17 -176.83 -31.47
CA LEU A 423 -62.34 -176.68 -32.67
C LEU A 423 -62.80 -175.54 -33.60
N PHE A 424 -64.09 -175.19 -33.61
CA PHE A 424 -64.61 -174.09 -34.43
C PHE A 424 -64.35 -172.72 -33.79
N ILE A 425 -64.38 -172.65 -32.45
CA ILE A 425 -64.19 -171.38 -31.70
C ILE A 425 -62.72 -170.95 -31.68
N TYR A 426 -61.77 -171.88 -31.66
CA TYR A 426 -60.33 -171.56 -31.58
C TYR A 426 -59.81 -170.77 -32.79
N CYS A 427 -60.41 -170.95 -33.99
CA CYS A 427 -59.96 -170.29 -35.22
C CYS A 427 -60.53 -168.86 -35.40
N VAL A 428 -61.66 -168.54 -34.75
CA VAL A 428 -62.34 -167.23 -34.89
C VAL A 428 -61.88 -166.23 -33.83
N LYS A 429 -61.50 -166.70 -32.62
CA LYS A 429 -61.16 -165.83 -31.49
C LYS A 429 -59.86 -165.03 -31.68
N ASP A 430 -58.80 -165.65 -32.21
CA ASP A 430 -57.46 -165.04 -32.32
C ASP A 430 -57.37 -163.87 -33.32
N LYS A 431 -58.27 -163.80 -34.32
CA LYS A 431 -58.26 -162.76 -35.36
C LYS A 431 -59.16 -161.56 -35.09
N ILE A 432 -60.08 -161.65 -34.14
CA ILE A 432 -61.00 -160.54 -33.81
C ILE A 432 -60.50 -159.77 -32.59
N MET A 433 -59.94 -160.45 -31.57
CA MET A 433 -59.42 -159.79 -30.37
C MET A 433 -58.20 -158.90 -30.67
N THR A 434 -57.25 -159.40 -31.46
CA THR A 434 -55.96 -158.73 -31.72
C THR A 434 -56.07 -157.45 -32.54
N ASN A 435 -57.12 -157.27 -33.35
CA ASN A 435 -57.34 -156.01 -34.07
C ASN A 435 -58.06 -154.97 -33.19
N GLN A 436 -59.07 -155.36 -32.41
CA GLN A 436 -59.82 -154.42 -31.57
C GLN A 436 -58.96 -153.82 -30.46
N ASP A 437 -58.12 -154.63 -29.80
CA ASP A 437 -57.23 -154.16 -28.73
C ASP A 437 -56.12 -153.22 -29.26
N MET A 438 -55.68 -153.41 -30.52
CA MET A 438 -54.67 -152.55 -31.17
C MET A 438 -55.27 -151.24 -31.70
N GLU A 439 -56.51 -151.25 -32.18
CA GLU A 439 -57.23 -150.04 -32.62
C GLU A 439 -57.58 -149.13 -31.43
N SER A 440 -58.07 -149.70 -30.32
CA SER A 440 -58.38 -148.91 -29.10
C SER A 440 -57.14 -148.28 -28.49
N LEU A 441 -56.03 -149.02 -28.37
CA LEU A 441 -54.76 -148.48 -27.87
C LEU A 441 -54.19 -147.40 -28.82
N GLY A 442 -54.35 -147.58 -30.13
CA GLY A 442 -54.00 -146.57 -31.13
C GLY A 442 -54.78 -145.26 -30.98
N GLU A 443 -56.09 -145.35 -30.72
CA GLU A 443 -56.92 -144.17 -30.45
C GLU A 443 -56.56 -143.48 -29.13
N GLU A 444 -56.27 -144.22 -28.07
CA GLU A 444 -55.88 -143.66 -26.77
C GLU A 444 -54.55 -142.92 -26.88
N ILE A 445 -53.53 -143.52 -27.50
CA ILE A 445 -52.24 -142.87 -27.77
C ILE A 445 -52.41 -141.62 -28.65
N LEU A 446 -53.34 -141.65 -29.63
CA LEU A 446 -53.63 -140.47 -30.44
C LEU A 446 -54.30 -139.35 -29.63
N LYS A 447 -55.22 -139.69 -28.71
CA LYS A 447 -55.89 -138.74 -27.80
C LYS A 447 -54.91 -138.13 -26.81
N GLU A 448 -54.01 -138.93 -26.21
CA GLU A 448 -52.94 -138.46 -25.34
C GLU A 448 -51.96 -137.56 -26.08
N LYS A 449 -51.48 -137.98 -27.27
CA LYS A 449 -50.61 -137.16 -28.12
C LYS A 449 -51.25 -135.79 -28.42
N GLN A 450 -52.50 -135.77 -28.84
CA GLN A 450 -53.21 -134.51 -29.09
C GLN A 450 -53.44 -133.69 -27.80
N GLY A 451 -53.57 -134.35 -26.64
CA GLY A 451 -53.58 -133.70 -25.32
C GLY A 451 -52.28 -132.95 -25.06
N VAL A 452 -51.15 -133.66 -25.13
CA VAL A 452 -49.80 -133.12 -24.94
C VAL A 452 -49.46 -132.03 -25.98
N GLU A 453 -49.88 -132.19 -27.24
CA GLU A 453 -49.72 -131.16 -28.27
C GLU A 453 -50.50 -129.88 -27.91
N ARG A 454 -51.75 -129.99 -27.43
CA ARG A 454 -52.54 -128.84 -26.96
C ARG A 454 -51.91 -128.18 -25.74
N GLU A 455 -51.46 -128.97 -24.76
CA GLU A 455 -50.77 -128.46 -23.57
C GLU A 455 -49.46 -127.75 -23.94
N MET A 456 -48.66 -128.31 -24.85
CA MET A 456 -47.45 -127.66 -25.38
C MET A 456 -47.77 -126.34 -26.09
N HIS A 457 -48.85 -126.28 -26.88
CA HIS A 457 -49.29 -125.04 -27.53
C HIS A 457 -49.75 -123.98 -26.52
N ILE A 458 -50.50 -124.37 -25.49
CA ILE A 458 -50.93 -123.47 -24.40
C ILE A 458 -49.71 -122.97 -23.62
N LEU A 459 -48.80 -123.87 -23.24
CA LEU A 459 -47.58 -123.53 -22.50
C LEU A 459 -46.69 -122.59 -23.33
N LYS A 460 -46.60 -122.81 -24.64
CA LYS A 460 -45.84 -121.94 -25.55
C LYS A 460 -46.48 -120.56 -25.67
N ALA A 461 -47.79 -120.48 -25.88
CA ALA A 461 -48.51 -119.21 -25.92
C ALA A 461 -48.37 -118.43 -24.60
N GLU A 462 -48.40 -119.13 -23.46
CA GLU A 462 -48.18 -118.53 -22.14
C GLU A 462 -46.73 -118.05 -21.94
N LYS A 463 -45.73 -118.76 -22.48
CA LYS A 463 -44.33 -118.32 -22.46
C LYS A 463 -44.07 -117.15 -23.40
N ASP A 464 -44.66 -117.16 -24.60
CA ASP A 464 -44.58 -116.04 -25.54
C ASP A 464 -45.28 -114.79 -24.97
N ARG A 465 -46.41 -114.95 -24.27
CA ARG A 465 -47.07 -113.89 -23.49
C ARG A 465 -46.17 -113.35 -22.38
N GLN A 466 -45.57 -114.22 -21.58
CA GLN A 466 -44.64 -113.84 -20.51
C GLN A 466 -43.39 -113.10 -21.05
N ILE A 467 -42.90 -113.46 -22.23
CA ILE A 467 -41.81 -112.75 -22.91
C ILE A 467 -42.25 -111.35 -23.32
N LEU A 468 -43.42 -111.18 -23.95
CA LEU A 468 -43.94 -109.86 -24.33
C LEU A 468 -44.19 -108.95 -23.12
N GLU A 469 -44.71 -109.52 -22.01
CA GLU A 469 -44.87 -108.80 -20.74
C GLU A 469 -43.50 -108.31 -20.23
N LEU A 470 -42.49 -109.19 -20.12
CA LEU A 470 -41.13 -108.84 -19.70
C LEU A 470 -40.41 -107.86 -20.66
N GLU A 471 -40.65 -107.94 -21.96
CA GLU A 471 -40.12 -106.98 -22.95
C GLU A 471 -40.77 -105.61 -22.78
N SER A 472 -42.07 -105.55 -22.49
CA SER A 472 -42.77 -104.30 -22.19
C SER A 472 -42.29 -103.68 -20.87
N GLU A 473 -42.09 -104.48 -19.81
CA GLU A 473 -41.53 -104.03 -18.54
C GLU A 473 -40.09 -103.54 -18.70
N LYS A 474 -39.25 -104.28 -19.43
CA LYS A 474 -37.87 -103.86 -19.75
C LYS A 474 -37.86 -102.53 -20.51
N LYS A 475 -38.78 -102.34 -21.46
CA LYS A 475 -38.92 -101.07 -22.18
C LYS A 475 -39.36 -99.95 -21.24
N HIS A 476 -40.39 -100.16 -20.42
CA HIS A 476 -40.86 -99.18 -19.44
C HIS A 476 -39.78 -98.81 -18.41
N LEU A 477 -38.98 -99.77 -17.94
CA LEU A 477 -37.83 -99.51 -17.08
C LEU A 477 -36.73 -98.73 -17.81
N SER A 478 -36.45 -99.04 -19.07
CA SER A 478 -35.50 -98.29 -19.89
C SER A 478 -35.95 -96.84 -20.12
N ASP A 479 -37.22 -96.62 -20.45
CA ASP A 479 -37.81 -95.30 -20.66
C ASP A 479 -37.85 -94.49 -19.35
N ALA A 480 -38.16 -95.14 -18.21
CA ALA A 480 -38.11 -94.52 -16.89
C ALA A 480 -36.67 -94.17 -16.45
N MET A 481 -35.69 -95.03 -16.75
CA MET A 481 -34.28 -94.75 -16.51
C MET A 481 -33.77 -93.59 -17.37
N ALA A 482 -34.16 -93.52 -18.64
CA ALA A 482 -33.84 -92.39 -19.51
C ALA A 482 -34.43 -91.08 -18.98
N ALA A 483 -35.72 -91.07 -18.62
CA ALA A 483 -36.37 -89.89 -18.03
C ALA A 483 -35.74 -89.45 -16.70
N LEU A 484 -35.28 -90.38 -15.87
CA LEU A 484 -34.52 -90.08 -14.64
C LEU A 484 -33.12 -89.52 -14.94
N GLN A 485 -32.42 -90.04 -15.96
CA GLN A 485 -31.13 -89.53 -16.41
C GLN A 485 -31.25 -88.11 -16.99
N GLU A 486 -32.22 -87.87 -17.87
CA GLU A 486 -32.51 -86.52 -18.40
C GLU A 486 -32.86 -85.54 -17.28
N ARG A 487 -33.69 -85.95 -16.30
CA ARG A 487 -34.05 -85.10 -15.16
C ARG A 487 -32.85 -84.82 -14.24
N ALA A 488 -31.98 -85.80 -14.02
CA ALA A 488 -30.75 -85.62 -13.25
C ALA A 488 -29.76 -84.70 -13.97
N GLN A 489 -29.62 -84.84 -15.30
CA GLN A 489 -28.79 -83.98 -16.12
C GLN A 489 -29.35 -82.55 -16.17
N ALA A 490 -30.64 -82.36 -16.43
CA ALA A 490 -31.27 -81.04 -16.45
C ALA A 490 -31.14 -80.32 -15.11
N ASN A 491 -31.23 -81.04 -13.99
CA ASN A 491 -30.99 -80.50 -12.64
C ASN A 491 -29.51 -80.14 -12.43
N SER A 492 -28.56 -81.00 -12.84
CA SER A 492 -27.13 -80.68 -12.72
C SER A 492 -26.74 -79.48 -13.59
N GLU A 493 -27.27 -79.38 -14.81
CA GLU A 493 -27.09 -78.21 -15.68
C GLU A 493 -27.76 -76.95 -15.12
N ALA A 494 -28.95 -77.05 -14.53
CA ALA A 494 -29.60 -75.92 -13.85
C ALA A 494 -28.74 -75.41 -12.70
N ARG A 495 -28.22 -76.30 -11.86
CA ARG A 495 -27.31 -75.95 -10.75
C ARG A 495 -25.99 -75.36 -11.24
N VAL A 496 -25.44 -75.84 -12.36
CA VAL A 496 -24.25 -75.23 -13.00
C VAL A 496 -24.58 -73.83 -13.50
N ARG A 497 -25.71 -73.62 -14.20
CA ARG A 497 -26.15 -72.28 -14.65
C ARG A 497 -26.36 -71.32 -13.48
N GLU A 498 -26.96 -71.80 -12.39
CA GLU A 498 -27.15 -71.02 -11.14
C GLU A 498 -25.80 -70.58 -10.57
N VAL A 499 -24.88 -71.53 -10.31
CA VAL A 499 -23.51 -71.25 -9.83
C VAL A 499 -22.75 -70.32 -10.78
N GLU A 500 -22.88 -70.48 -12.09
CA GLU A 500 -22.29 -69.55 -13.06
C GLU A 500 -22.89 -68.14 -12.96
N THR A 501 -24.21 -68.00 -12.76
CA THR A 501 -24.84 -66.69 -12.59
C THR A 501 -24.42 -66.03 -11.28
N GLU A 502 -24.33 -66.79 -10.18
CA GLU A 502 -23.80 -66.31 -8.90
C GLU A 502 -22.32 -65.90 -9.04
N ASN A 503 -21.49 -66.71 -9.69
CA ASN A 503 -20.07 -66.40 -9.88
C ASN A 503 -19.89 -65.15 -10.76
N ARG A 504 -20.69 -64.99 -11.83
CA ARG A 504 -20.74 -63.74 -12.61
C ARG A 504 -21.17 -62.54 -11.77
N GLN A 505 -22.13 -62.70 -10.84
CA GLN A 505 -22.53 -61.64 -9.91
C GLN A 505 -21.44 -61.31 -8.89
N LEU A 506 -20.75 -62.31 -8.35
CA LEU A 506 -19.62 -62.15 -7.42
C LEU A 506 -18.47 -61.44 -8.12
N HIS A 507 -18.12 -61.81 -9.36
CA HIS A 507 -17.12 -61.09 -10.15
C HIS A 507 -17.50 -59.62 -10.37
N ARG A 508 -18.77 -59.30 -10.69
CA ARG A 508 -19.24 -57.90 -10.77
C ARG A 508 -19.06 -57.18 -9.44
N LYS A 509 -19.56 -57.74 -8.33
CA LYS A 509 -19.42 -57.18 -6.97
C LYS A 509 -17.96 -56.96 -6.59
N ILE A 510 -17.06 -57.90 -6.93
CA ILE A 510 -15.61 -57.75 -6.74
C ILE A 510 -15.09 -56.57 -7.57
N THR A 511 -15.37 -56.50 -8.88
CA THR A 511 -14.91 -55.38 -9.73
C THR A 511 -15.46 -54.03 -9.28
N GLU A 512 -16.70 -53.96 -8.80
CA GLU A 512 -17.30 -52.76 -8.21
C GLU A 512 -16.66 -52.38 -6.87
N SER A 513 -16.30 -53.37 -6.04
CA SER A 513 -15.60 -53.12 -4.78
C SER A 513 -14.16 -52.65 -5.02
N SER A 514 -13.46 -53.23 -6.01
CA SER A 514 -12.12 -52.82 -6.42
C SER A 514 -12.11 -51.43 -7.05
N SER A 515 -13.09 -51.08 -7.89
CA SER A 515 -13.18 -49.74 -8.46
C SER A 515 -13.50 -48.69 -7.38
N LYS A 516 -14.41 -48.99 -6.46
CA LYS A 516 -14.67 -48.16 -5.27
C LYS A 516 -13.41 -47.98 -4.42
N LEU A 517 -12.66 -49.05 -4.15
CA LEU A 517 -11.40 -48.99 -3.41
C LEU A 517 -10.38 -48.08 -4.11
N VAL A 518 -10.16 -48.24 -5.42
CA VAL A 518 -9.28 -47.35 -6.20
C VAL A 518 -9.74 -45.89 -6.14
N THR A 519 -11.05 -45.60 -6.19
CA THR A 519 -11.56 -44.22 -6.03
C THR A 519 -11.34 -43.66 -4.61
N MET A 520 -11.40 -44.50 -3.58
CA MET A 520 -11.10 -44.07 -2.20
C MET A 520 -9.60 -43.86 -2.00
N GLU A 521 -8.74 -44.69 -2.59
CA GLU A 521 -7.29 -44.51 -2.57
C GLU A 521 -6.85 -43.23 -3.29
N THR A 522 -7.44 -42.88 -4.43
CA THR A 522 -7.13 -41.63 -5.13
C THR A 522 -7.65 -40.41 -4.36
N GLN A 523 -8.85 -40.47 -3.77
CA GLN A 523 -9.35 -39.43 -2.87
C GLN A 523 -8.45 -39.25 -1.64
N LEU A 524 -7.96 -40.33 -1.03
CA LEU A 524 -7.06 -40.28 0.12
C LEU A 524 -5.69 -39.68 -0.25
N LYS A 525 -5.14 -39.99 -1.44
CA LYS A 525 -3.93 -39.36 -1.97
C LYS A 525 -4.11 -37.85 -2.16
N LEU A 526 -5.19 -37.44 -2.83
CA LEU A 526 -5.51 -36.02 -3.06
C LEU A 526 -5.72 -35.26 -1.73
N ALA A 527 -6.41 -35.86 -0.77
CA ALA A 527 -6.59 -35.28 0.56
C ALA A 527 -5.24 -35.13 1.32
N ASN A 528 -4.35 -36.12 1.21
CA ASN A 528 -3.02 -36.04 1.81
C ASN A 528 -2.15 -34.96 1.13
N GLU A 529 -2.21 -34.83 -0.20
CA GLU A 529 -1.56 -33.74 -0.94
C GLU A 529 -2.08 -32.36 -0.53
N GLU A 530 -3.40 -32.20 -0.31
CA GLU A 530 -3.96 -30.97 0.24
C GLU A 530 -3.45 -30.69 1.65
N VAL A 531 -3.42 -31.69 2.54
CA VAL A 531 -2.86 -31.55 3.90
C VAL A 531 -1.40 -31.11 3.86
N GLN A 532 -0.57 -31.66 2.98
CA GLN A 532 0.82 -31.22 2.83
C GLN A 532 0.91 -29.79 2.28
N ARG A 533 0.02 -29.40 1.36
CA ARG A 533 -0.05 -28.03 0.80
C ARG A 533 -0.53 -27.01 1.83
N VAL A 534 -1.43 -27.40 2.73
CA VAL A 534 -1.87 -26.57 3.87
C VAL A 534 -0.73 -26.44 4.87
N LYS A 535 0.01 -27.53 5.18
CA LYS A 535 1.18 -27.47 6.05
C LYS A 535 2.29 -26.56 5.53
N SER A 536 2.62 -26.61 4.24
CA SER A 536 3.65 -25.73 3.64
C SER A 536 3.19 -24.27 3.53
N LYS A 537 1.89 -24.02 3.36
CA LYS A 537 1.32 -22.67 3.51
C LYS A 537 1.44 -22.18 4.96
N ALA A 538 1.11 -23.02 5.93
CA ALA A 538 1.19 -22.68 7.36
C ALA A 538 2.62 -22.35 7.79
N SER A 539 3.61 -23.18 7.44
CA SER A 539 5.03 -22.88 7.77
C SER A 539 5.51 -21.57 7.15
N ARG A 540 5.07 -21.27 5.91
CA ARG A 540 5.39 -19.99 5.26
C ARG A 540 4.66 -18.80 5.91
N CYS A 541 3.45 -18.99 6.42
CA CYS A 541 2.77 -17.96 7.23
C CYS A 541 3.55 -17.69 8.53
N GLU A 542 3.99 -18.72 9.24
CA GLU A 542 4.81 -18.54 10.45
C GLU A 542 6.15 -17.83 10.15
N GLU A 543 6.77 -18.09 8.99
CA GLU A 543 7.98 -17.38 8.55
C GLU A 543 7.70 -15.89 8.31
N VAL A 544 6.60 -15.56 7.62
CA VAL A 544 6.17 -14.18 7.40
C VAL A 544 5.80 -13.48 8.70
N GLU A 545 5.19 -14.16 9.67
CA GLU A 545 4.91 -13.61 11.00
C GLU A 545 6.19 -13.30 11.78
N ARG A 546 7.18 -14.21 11.76
CA ARG A 546 8.51 -13.97 12.37
C ARG A 546 9.22 -12.77 11.71
N GLU A 547 9.11 -12.64 10.39
CA GLU A 547 9.69 -11.52 9.66
C GLU A 547 8.95 -10.20 9.94
N ALA A 548 7.62 -10.21 10.04
CA ALA A 548 6.83 -9.05 10.43
C ALA A 548 7.23 -8.56 11.84
N VAL A 549 7.32 -9.45 12.83
CA VAL A 549 7.78 -9.10 14.20
C VAL A 549 9.21 -8.56 14.19
N ARG A 550 10.09 -9.07 13.31
CA ARG A 550 11.46 -8.53 13.14
C ARG A 550 11.43 -7.12 12.54
N LEU A 551 10.60 -6.88 11.53
CA LEU A 551 10.45 -5.58 10.88
C LEU A 551 9.80 -4.55 11.80
N GLU A 552 8.83 -4.92 12.63
CA GLU A 552 8.26 -4.04 13.66
C GLU A 552 9.32 -3.61 14.69
N ARG A 553 10.14 -4.54 15.19
CA ARG A 553 11.25 -4.21 16.09
C ARG A 553 12.26 -3.26 15.45
N SER A 554 12.56 -3.45 14.16
CA SER A 554 13.44 -2.57 13.37
C SER A 554 12.83 -1.18 13.22
N ARG A 555 11.55 -1.08 12.80
CA ARG A 555 10.80 0.17 12.70
C ARG A 555 10.77 0.91 14.03
N ASP A 556 10.51 0.21 15.12
CA ASP A 556 10.44 0.82 16.45
C ASP A 556 11.82 1.28 16.94
N ALA A 557 12.91 0.60 16.57
CA ALA A 557 14.27 1.07 16.82
C ALA A 557 14.57 2.35 16.02
N LEU A 558 14.26 2.35 14.72
CA LEU A 558 14.44 3.50 13.84
C LEU A 558 13.59 4.71 14.28
N ASN A 559 12.36 4.48 14.75
CA ASN A 559 11.51 5.53 15.32
C ASN A 559 12.13 6.16 16.58
N ARG A 560 12.76 5.36 17.46
CA ARG A 560 13.49 5.90 18.62
C ARG A 560 14.68 6.74 18.18
N GLU A 561 15.42 6.29 17.17
CA GLU A 561 16.53 7.03 16.58
C GLU A 561 16.07 8.36 15.98
N VAL A 562 14.99 8.37 15.18
CA VAL A 562 14.34 9.58 14.65
C VAL A 562 13.92 10.53 15.77
N THR A 563 13.29 10.05 16.86
CA THR A 563 12.93 10.92 17.99
C THR A 563 14.17 11.49 18.69
N SER A 564 15.29 10.75 18.75
CA SER A 564 16.54 11.23 19.33
C SER A 564 17.24 12.28 18.46
N LEU A 565 17.16 12.13 17.13
CA LEU A 565 17.64 13.10 16.14
C LEU A 565 16.79 14.37 16.16
N HIS A 566 15.46 14.26 16.27
CA HIS A 566 14.57 15.42 16.44
C HIS A 566 14.93 16.22 17.70
N ALA A 567 15.08 15.54 18.84
CA ALA A 567 15.53 16.16 20.09
C ALA A 567 16.99 16.67 20.02
N CYS A 568 17.79 16.27 19.03
CA CYS A 568 19.10 16.84 18.76
C CYS A 568 19.01 18.09 17.87
N SER A 569 18.11 18.08 16.87
CA SER A 569 17.79 19.24 16.02
C SER A 569 17.26 20.40 16.85
N GLU A 570 16.27 20.15 17.71
CA GLU A 570 15.73 21.15 18.65
C GLU A 570 16.81 21.78 19.53
N ARG A 571 17.81 20.97 19.96
CA ARG A 571 18.97 21.46 20.72
C ARG A 571 19.94 22.27 19.85
N SER A 572 20.15 21.90 18.58
CA SER A 572 20.93 22.71 17.62
C SER A 572 20.28 24.06 17.40
N GLU A 573 18.98 24.09 17.08
CA GLU A 573 18.23 25.33 16.89
C GLU A 573 18.22 26.22 18.13
N ALA A 574 18.15 25.63 19.34
CA ALA A 574 18.26 26.37 20.59
C ALA A 574 19.66 26.98 20.78
N LEU A 575 20.72 26.25 20.41
CA LEU A 575 22.09 26.75 20.43
C LEU A 575 22.32 27.83 19.35
N GLU A 576 21.78 27.69 18.15
CA GLU A 576 21.83 28.71 17.08
C GLU A 576 21.12 30.00 17.49
N LYS A 577 19.97 29.90 18.18
CA LYS A 577 19.27 31.04 18.80
C LYS A 577 20.12 31.70 19.89
N GLN A 578 20.89 30.91 20.67
CA GLN A 578 21.83 31.46 21.65
C GLN A 578 23.03 32.13 20.99
N VAL A 579 23.66 31.50 19.99
CA VAL A 579 24.79 32.06 19.23
C VAL A 579 24.40 33.37 18.58
N SER A 580 23.28 33.42 17.84
CA SER A 580 22.80 34.67 17.22
C SER A 580 22.48 35.77 18.24
N SER A 581 21.98 35.42 19.44
CA SER A 581 21.81 36.40 20.52
C SER A 581 23.14 36.92 21.08
N LEU A 582 24.15 36.06 21.19
CA LEU A 582 25.51 36.44 21.62
C LEU A 582 26.24 37.25 20.55
N GLU A 583 26.04 36.96 19.26
CA GLU A 583 26.56 37.77 18.15
C GLU A 583 25.97 39.18 18.15
N GLN A 584 24.67 39.32 18.43
CA GLN A 584 24.03 40.62 18.63
C GLN A 584 24.60 41.36 19.86
N GLU A 585 24.80 40.67 20.98
CA GLU A 585 25.42 41.22 22.19
C GLU A 585 26.85 41.71 21.91
N VAL A 586 27.67 40.90 21.21
CA VAL A 586 29.04 41.24 20.80
C VAL A 586 29.04 42.42 19.82
N HIS A 587 28.11 42.48 18.87
CA HIS A 587 27.98 43.63 17.97
C HIS A 587 27.61 44.90 18.75
N ARG A 588 26.69 44.83 19.72
CA ARG A 588 26.32 45.97 20.56
C ARG A 588 27.51 46.47 21.38
N LEU A 589 28.19 45.57 22.09
CA LEU A 589 29.41 45.88 22.86
C LEU A 589 30.52 46.46 21.97
N LYS A 590 30.64 46.01 20.72
CA LYS A 590 31.59 46.59 19.75
C LYS A 590 31.21 48.04 19.38
N CYS A 591 29.93 48.33 19.14
CA CYS A 591 29.47 49.70 18.91
C CYS A 591 29.72 50.60 20.14
N GLU A 592 29.40 50.11 21.34
CA GLU A 592 29.67 50.81 22.62
C GLU A 592 31.18 51.08 22.81
N ALA A 593 32.04 50.13 22.42
CA ALA A 593 33.50 50.29 22.46
C ALA A 593 34.01 51.30 21.41
N GLU A 594 33.46 51.30 20.19
CA GLU A 594 33.78 52.29 19.15
C GLU A 594 33.32 53.70 19.53
N GLU A 595 32.18 53.84 20.20
CA GLU A 595 31.72 55.12 20.77
C GLU A 595 32.61 55.59 21.91
N SER A 596 32.93 54.70 22.86
CA SER A 596 33.89 54.97 23.94
C SER A 596 35.27 55.39 23.38
N GLN A 597 35.72 54.76 22.30
CA GLN A 597 36.95 55.12 21.61
C GLN A 597 36.86 56.50 20.95
N LYS A 598 35.72 56.87 20.33
CA LYS A 598 35.49 58.22 19.79
C LYS A 598 35.51 59.28 20.90
N GLU A 599 34.91 59.00 22.07
CA GLU A 599 34.98 59.89 23.23
C GLU A 599 36.39 60.04 23.79
N LEU A 600 37.16 58.94 23.89
CA LEU A 600 38.58 59.03 24.27
C LEU A 600 39.40 59.89 23.29
N HIS A 601 39.12 59.84 21.99
CA HIS A 601 39.75 60.74 21.02
C HIS A 601 39.29 62.21 21.16
N ARG A 602 38.04 62.47 21.58
CA ARG A 602 37.56 63.82 21.90
C ARG A 602 38.23 64.36 23.15
N LEU A 603 38.31 63.56 24.21
CA LEU A 603 39.00 63.90 25.45
C LEU A 603 40.49 64.16 25.20
N GLY A 604 41.20 63.31 24.45
CA GLY A 604 42.60 63.52 24.10
C GLY A 604 42.85 64.82 23.30
N LYS A 605 41.89 65.24 22.45
CA LYS A 605 41.95 66.57 21.82
C LYS A 605 41.80 67.68 22.85
N HIS A 606 40.80 67.62 23.72
CA HIS A 606 40.61 68.61 24.78
C HIS A 606 41.78 68.67 25.79
N GLU A 607 42.42 67.55 26.10
CA GLU A 607 43.66 67.52 26.89
C GLU A 607 44.81 68.23 26.16
N SER A 608 44.93 68.05 24.85
CA SER A 608 45.94 68.75 24.04
C SER A 608 45.68 70.26 23.96
N GLU A 609 44.41 70.67 23.79
CA GLU A 609 43.96 72.06 23.82
C GLU A 609 44.21 72.68 25.20
N HIS A 610 43.86 71.99 26.28
CA HIS A 610 44.11 72.43 27.65
C HIS A 610 45.62 72.52 27.96
N SER A 611 46.44 71.62 27.41
CA SER A 611 47.91 71.67 27.52
C SER A 611 48.50 72.88 26.77
N LEU A 612 47.97 73.22 25.60
CA LEU A 612 48.34 74.44 24.87
C LEU A 612 47.91 75.69 25.66
N LEU A 613 46.65 75.77 26.09
CA LEU A 613 46.15 76.87 26.93
C LEU A 613 46.91 77.01 28.25
N ALA A 614 47.40 75.91 28.84
CA ALA A 614 48.23 75.93 30.04
C ALA A 614 49.64 76.49 29.76
N LYS A 615 50.23 76.18 28.60
CA LYS A 615 51.50 76.79 28.13
C LYS A 615 51.32 78.28 27.87
N GLU A 616 50.27 78.67 27.13
CA GLU A 616 49.94 80.08 26.89
C GLU A 616 49.71 80.83 28.21
N ASN A 617 48.98 80.24 29.17
CA ASN A 617 48.83 80.81 30.51
C ASN A 617 50.16 80.94 31.27
N LEU A 618 51.09 80.01 31.10
CA LEU A 618 52.42 80.09 31.70
C LEU A 618 53.25 81.20 31.05
N GLU A 619 53.23 81.32 29.72
CA GLU A 619 53.89 82.38 28.96
C GLU A 619 53.31 83.77 29.29
N LEU A 620 51.99 83.88 29.44
CA LEU A 620 51.29 85.09 29.91
C LEU A 620 51.67 85.43 31.36
N ARG A 621 51.81 84.43 32.24
CA ARG A 621 52.32 84.66 33.61
C ARG A 621 53.77 85.12 33.61
N CYS A 622 54.65 84.49 32.83
CA CYS A 622 56.06 84.90 32.70
C CYS A 622 56.20 86.30 32.11
N SER A 623 55.40 86.66 31.08
CA SER A 623 55.39 88.01 30.52
C SER A 623 54.81 89.04 31.49
N MET A 624 53.78 88.71 32.28
CA MET A 624 53.32 89.55 33.39
C MET A 624 54.38 89.71 34.48
N GLU A 625 55.14 88.68 34.83
CA GLU A 625 56.22 88.76 35.81
C GLU A 625 57.39 89.63 35.30
N ASN A 626 57.69 89.55 34.00
CA ASN A 626 58.61 90.46 33.29
C ASN A 626 58.08 91.90 33.27
N LEU A 627 56.79 92.12 33.06
CA LEU A 627 56.16 93.44 33.15
C LEU A 627 56.16 93.98 34.59
N ARG A 628 55.99 93.13 35.60
CA ARG A 628 56.13 93.51 37.02
C ARG A 628 57.56 93.90 37.36
N SER A 629 58.56 93.13 36.93
CA SER A 629 59.97 93.45 37.19
C SER A 629 60.45 94.69 36.43
N THR A 630 59.99 94.93 35.20
CA THR A 630 60.25 96.20 34.50
C THR A 630 59.50 97.36 35.16
N THR A 631 58.28 97.16 35.66
CA THR A 631 57.53 98.17 36.45
C THR A 631 58.26 98.52 37.75
N ALA A 632 58.76 97.52 38.48
CA ALA A 632 59.53 97.70 39.71
C ALA A 632 60.86 98.43 39.46
N ARG A 633 61.52 98.14 38.33
CA ARG A 633 62.71 98.87 37.86
C ARG A 633 62.37 100.29 37.41
N LEU A 634 61.18 100.53 36.87
CA LEU A 634 60.66 101.86 36.57
C LEU A 634 60.43 102.67 37.84
N SER A 635 59.86 102.07 38.91
CA SER A 635 59.73 102.74 40.20
C SER A 635 61.09 103.04 40.83
N SER A 636 62.07 102.13 40.79
CA SER A 636 63.40 102.42 41.33
C SER A 636 64.12 103.51 40.53
N LEU A 637 64.02 103.51 39.20
CA LEU A 637 64.51 104.61 38.34
C LEU A 637 63.79 105.94 38.61
N GLN A 638 62.50 105.90 38.99
CA GLN A 638 61.74 107.08 39.36
C GLN A 638 62.12 107.61 40.75
N GLU A 639 62.52 106.73 41.68
CA GLU A 639 63.13 107.10 42.97
C GLU A 639 64.52 107.71 42.76
N GLU A 640 65.39 107.06 41.98
CA GLU A 640 66.70 107.60 41.57
C GLU A 640 66.56 108.98 40.90
N HIS A 641 65.60 109.14 39.98
CA HIS A 641 65.33 110.44 39.35
C HIS A 641 64.86 111.48 40.37
N GLN A 642 64.01 111.11 41.34
CA GLN A 642 63.61 112.02 42.42
C GLN A 642 64.79 112.40 43.32
N GLU A 643 65.71 111.48 43.58
CA GLU A 643 66.90 111.71 44.39
C GLU A 643 67.89 112.64 43.67
N VAL A 644 68.21 112.37 42.40
CA VAL A 644 68.97 113.29 41.53
C VAL A 644 68.28 114.65 41.39
N GLN A 645 66.94 114.70 41.38
CA GLN A 645 66.19 115.96 41.35
C GLN A 645 66.29 116.74 42.67
N LYS A 646 66.34 116.06 43.83
CA LYS A 646 66.65 116.68 45.14
C LYS A 646 68.10 117.17 45.19
N GLU A 647 69.07 116.38 44.75
CA GLU A 647 70.48 116.80 44.63
C GLU A 647 70.60 118.04 43.74
N ARG A 648 69.90 118.08 42.60
CA ARG A 648 69.87 119.25 41.72
C ARG A 648 69.22 120.47 42.38
N GLN A 649 68.24 120.29 43.27
CA GLN A 649 67.65 121.37 44.07
C GLN A 649 68.62 121.84 45.17
N GLU A 650 69.32 120.95 45.86
CA GLU A 650 70.37 121.34 46.81
C GLU A 650 71.53 122.07 46.14
N LEU A 651 71.99 121.61 44.98
CA LEU A 651 73.04 122.27 44.20
C LEU A 651 72.58 123.66 43.73
N ARG A 652 71.29 123.83 43.37
CA ARG A 652 70.71 125.15 43.11
C ARG A 652 70.71 126.03 44.35
N ARG A 653 70.30 125.51 45.51
CA ARG A 653 70.30 126.27 46.77
C ARG A 653 71.71 126.70 47.18
N LYS A 654 72.71 125.80 47.05
CA LYS A 654 74.14 126.08 47.26
C LYS A 654 74.67 127.14 46.27
N LEU A 655 74.16 127.15 45.04
CA LEU A 655 74.49 128.17 44.03
C LEU A 655 73.84 129.53 44.35
N GLU A 656 72.60 129.56 44.83
CA GLU A 656 71.90 130.77 45.30
C GLU A 656 72.61 131.35 46.54
N GLU A 657 72.95 130.51 47.53
CA GLU A 657 73.76 130.89 48.71
C GLU A 657 75.11 131.54 48.29
N ALA A 658 75.78 130.98 47.26
CA ALA A 658 77.01 131.55 46.72
C ALA A 658 76.79 132.86 45.94
N GLN A 659 75.66 133.01 45.25
CA GLN A 659 75.29 134.26 44.55
C GLN A 659 74.95 135.38 45.54
N ASP A 660 74.27 135.08 46.65
CA ASP A 660 73.98 136.06 47.71
C ASP A 660 75.25 136.51 48.43
N LEU A 661 76.19 135.61 48.69
CA LEU A 661 77.52 135.96 49.19
C LEU A 661 78.27 136.89 48.22
N ALA A 662 78.27 136.58 46.93
CA ALA A 662 78.88 137.42 45.89
C ALA A 662 78.19 138.81 45.77
N GLN A 663 76.86 138.90 45.91
CA GLN A 663 76.16 140.18 46.02
C GLN A 663 76.56 140.95 47.29
N GLY A 664 76.77 140.26 48.41
CA GLY A 664 77.24 140.83 49.66
C GLY A 664 78.63 141.46 49.53
N GLU A 665 79.54 140.80 48.82
CA GLU A 665 80.87 141.35 48.51
C GLU A 665 80.79 142.52 47.52
N LYS A 666 79.96 142.44 46.47
CA LYS A 666 79.74 143.54 45.53
C LYS A 666 79.24 144.82 46.24
N LYS A 667 78.26 144.68 47.15
CA LYS A 667 77.75 145.81 47.97
C LYS A 667 78.77 146.34 48.99
N ARG A 668 79.82 145.58 49.32
CA ARG A 668 80.96 146.07 50.12
C ARG A 668 81.94 146.85 49.25
N ALA A 669 82.23 146.39 48.02
CA ALA A 669 83.06 147.11 47.06
C ALA A 669 82.47 148.49 46.71
N GLU A 670 81.18 148.55 46.37
CA GLU A 670 80.46 149.80 46.05
C GLU A 670 80.53 150.84 47.19
N ARG A 671 80.56 150.39 48.47
CA ARG A 671 80.74 151.27 49.64
C ARG A 671 82.17 151.79 49.80
N LEU A 672 83.17 150.99 49.42
CA LEU A 672 84.58 151.40 49.46
C LEU A 672 84.89 152.40 48.34
N GLU A 673 84.29 152.23 47.15
CA GLU A 673 84.40 153.18 46.04
C GLU A 673 83.78 154.55 46.41
N ALA A 674 82.59 154.55 47.04
CA ALA A 674 81.97 155.79 47.53
C ALA A 674 82.85 156.52 48.56
N ASN A 675 83.48 155.80 49.48
CA ASN A 675 84.39 156.38 50.47
C ASN A 675 85.69 156.92 49.86
N MET A 676 86.22 156.30 48.79
CA MET A 676 87.36 156.85 48.06
C MET A 676 87.00 158.13 47.29
N ALA A 677 85.77 158.20 46.74
CA ALA A 677 85.30 159.41 46.07
C ALA A 677 85.19 160.61 47.02
N SER A 678 84.70 160.41 48.26
CA SER A 678 84.66 161.48 49.27
C SER A 678 86.06 161.93 49.71
N LEU A 679 87.00 160.99 49.92
CA LEU A 679 88.37 161.31 50.31
C LEU A 679 89.12 162.12 49.23
N ASN A 680 88.91 161.78 47.96
CA ASN A 680 89.48 162.55 46.84
C ASN A 680 88.92 163.97 46.76
N HIS A 681 87.66 164.18 47.15
CA HIS A 681 87.03 165.50 47.15
C HIS A 681 87.50 166.37 48.33
N GLU A 682 87.87 165.79 49.47
CA GLU A 682 88.57 166.51 50.55
C GLU A 682 90.02 166.84 50.18
N LYS A 683 90.75 165.89 49.56
CA LYS A 683 92.12 166.11 49.06
C LYS A 683 92.19 167.33 48.12
N HIS A 684 91.26 167.44 47.17
CA HIS A 684 91.26 168.53 46.20
C HIS A 684 91.07 169.93 46.85
N ARG A 685 90.26 170.02 47.91
CA ARG A 685 90.06 171.28 48.67
C ARG A 685 91.33 171.69 49.42
N LEU A 686 92.00 170.72 50.04
CA LEU A 686 93.27 170.94 50.73
C LEU A 686 94.39 171.36 49.76
N GLU A 687 94.36 170.90 48.50
CA GLU A 687 95.30 171.33 47.46
C GLU A 687 95.07 172.80 47.05
N GLU A 688 93.82 173.25 46.89
CA GLU A 688 93.50 174.66 46.61
C GLU A 688 93.89 175.61 47.77
N ASP A 689 93.63 175.22 49.02
CA ASP A 689 94.00 176.04 50.19
C ASP A 689 95.53 176.12 50.37
N LEU A 690 96.27 175.10 49.94
CA LEU A 690 97.74 175.11 49.94
C LEU A 690 98.33 176.03 48.85
N GLU A 691 97.60 176.26 47.76
CA GLU A 691 97.99 177.21 46.71
C GLU A 691 97.72 178.66 47.12
N ARG A 692 96.56 178.95 47.73
CA ARG A 692 96.28 180.28 48.32
C ARG A 692 97.35 180.71 49.33
N GLN A 693 97.79 179.79 50.21
CA GLN A 693 98.87 180.09 51.16
C GLN A 693 100.27 180.23 50.54
N LYS A 694 100.50 179.79 49.30
CA LYS A 694 101.75 180.08 48.59
C LYS A 694 101.75 181.50 48.03
N GLU A 695 100.63 181.94 47.45
CA GLU A 695 100.49 183.29 46.88
C GLU A 695 100.63 184.36 47.96
N GLU A 696 99.94 184.21 49.10
CA GLU A 696 100.10 185.09 50.29
C GLU A 696 101.55 185.14 50.78
N ARG A 697 102.27 183.99 50.75
CA ARG A 697 103.65 183.91 51.21
C ARG A 697 104.62 184.63 50.26
N GLU A 698 104.44 184.51 48.95
CA GLU A 698 105.24 185.28 47.99
C GLU A 698 104.98 186.79 48.05
N GLU A 699 103.79 187.23 48.45
CA GLU A 699 103.49 188.65 48.66
C GLU A 699 104.25 189.19 49.88
N THR A 700 104.24 188.47 51.02
CA THR A 700 105.02 188.85 52.22
C THR A 700 106.55 188.80 52.03
N GLU A 701 107.06 188.00 51.08
CA GLU A 701 108.48 188.01 50.73
C GLU A 701 108.88 189.25 49.92
N ARG A 702 107.98 189.81 49.10
CA ARG A 702 108.22 191.08 48.38
C ARG A 702 108.24 192.27 49.34
N GLU A 703 107.31 192.33 50.29
CA GLU A 703 107.30 193.37 51.35
C GLU A 703 108.57 193.34 52.21
N ASN A 704 109.07 192.14 52.54
CA ASN A 704 110.34 191.98 53.26
C ASN A 704 111.57 192.47 52.48
N GLN A 705 111.54 192.45 51.14
CA GLN A 705 112.62 192.98 50.31
C GLN A 705 112.60 194.51 50.26
N GLU A 706 111.42 195.13 50.23
CA GLU A 706 111.28 196.59 50.39
C GLU A 706 111.63 197.09 51.79
N MET A 707 111.37 196.30 52.84
CA MET A 707 111.80 196.64 54.19
C MET A 707 113.33 196.58 54.35
N LYS A 708 114.00 195.64 53.67
CA LYS A 708 115.48 195.55 53.69
C LYS A 708 116.17 196.69 52.95
N SER A 709 115.63 197.16 51.83
CA SER A 709 116.20 198.33 51.14
C SER A 709 116.10 199.60 52.00
N ARG A 710 114.99 199.79 52.71
CA ARG A 710 114.81 200.85 53.71
C ARG A 710 115.76 200.70 54.92
N GLU A 711 116.01 199.48 55.40
CA GLU A 711 116.96 199.23 56.50
C GLU A 711 118.42 199.58 56.09
N GLU A 712 118.79 199.32 54.83
CA GLU A 712 120.12 199.69 54.33
C GLU A 712 120.30 201.20 54.16
N GLU A 713 119.26 201.95 53.77
CA GLU A 713 119.31 203.41 53.76
C GLU A 713 119.50 203.98 55.18
N LEU A 714 118.77 203.48 56.16
CA LEU A 714 118.95 203.84 57.58
C LEU A 714 120.35 203.48 58.12
N ARG A 715 120.98 202.41 57.62
CA ARG A 715 122.39 202.09 57.97
C ARG A 715 123.39 203.08 57.37
N ARG A 716 123.12 203.64 56.17
CA ARG A 716 123.94 204.71 55.57
C ARG A 716 123.84 205.98 56.41
N GLU A 717 122.66 206.30 56.96
CA GLU A 717 122.47 207.45 57.85
C GLU A 717 123.13 207.27 59.24
N LEU A 718 123.03 206.08 59.84
CA LEU A 718 123.64 205.80 61.15
C LEU A 718 125.17 205.83 61.15
N GLN A 719 125.84 205.48 60.04
CA GLN A 719 127.31 205.61 59.96
C GLN A 719 127.77 207.05 59.78
N VAL A 720 126.99 207.91 59.10
CA VAL A 720 127.23 209.35 59.05
C VAL A 720 127.10 209.98 60.44
N LEU A 721 126.17 209.49 61.27
CA LEU A 721 126.04 209.94 62.66
C LEU A 721 127.20 209.47 63.57
N ASN A 722 127.74 208.26 63.33
CA ASN A 722 128.87 207.73 64.12
C ASN A 722 130.22 208.39 63.76
N ALA A 723 130.31 209.08 62.62
CA ALA A 723 131.41 210.00 62.32
C ALA A 723 131.39 211.26 63.22
N SER A 724 130.24 211.61 63.83
CA SER A 724 130.10 212.79 64.69
C SER A 724 130.55 212.54 66.14
N LEU A 725 130.26 211.37 66.71
CA LEU A 725 130.33 211.15 68.17
C LEU A 725 131.72 210.78 68.74
N ARG A 726 132.76 210.65 67.92
CA ARG A 726 134.15 210.45 68.39
C ARG A 726 135.11 211.60 68.06
N SER A 727 134.63 212.64 67.40
CA SER A 727 135.29 213.95 67.36
C SER A 727 135.32 214.59 68.77
N GLU A 728 134.28 214.36 69.57
CA GLU A 728 134.07 215.03 70.87
C GLU A 728 134.77 214.37 72.07
N LEU A 729 135.39 213.19 71.91
CA LEU A 729 136.07 212.47 72.99
C LEU A 729 137.60 212.64 72.98
N ASN A 730 138.06 213.75 72.41
CA ASN A 730 139.48 214.10 72.23
C ASN A 730 140.01 215.15 73.23
N THR A 731 139.22 215.54 74.24
CA THR A 731 139.45 216.80 75.01
C THR A 731 139.35 216.72 76.54
N VAL A 732 139.02 215.57 77.15
CA VAL A 732 138.64 215.53 78.59
C VAL A 732 139.69 214.92 79.56
N ARG A 733 140.77 214.27 79.11
CA ARG A 733 141.75 213.63 80.02
C ARG A 733 143.24 213.83 79.68
N THR A 734 143.66 215.08 79.55
CA THR A 734 145.07 215.47 79.39
C THR A 734 145.83 215.70 80.71
N THR A 735 145.20 215.57 81.88
CA THR A 735 145.76 216.11 83.15
C THR A 735 145.44 215.33 84.45
N HIS A 736 146.01 214.12 84.65
CA HIS A 736 146.49 213.76 86.01
C HIS A 736 147.49 212.60 86.05
N TYR A 737 148.71 212.88 86.52
CA TYR A 737 149.72 211.95 87.07
C TYR A 737 150.17 210.79 86.16
N ASN A 738 151.40 210.77 85.61
CA ASN A 738 152.62 211.46 86.04
C ASN A 738 153.06 211.08 87.47
N TYR A 739 153.19 209.77 87.77
CA TYR A 739 154.22 209.19 88.65
C TYR A 739 154.22 207.65 88.48
N ILE A 740 155.42 207.03 88.51
CA ILE A 740 155.68 205.58 88.72
C ILE A 740 155.28 204.64 87.55
N THR A 741 156.19 203.91 86.87
CA THR A 741 157.67 203.83 86.91
C THR A 741 158.20 203.06 85.68
N LEU A 742 159.43 203.39 85.22
CA LEU A 742 160.50 202.48 84.71
C LEU A 742 160.11 201.39 83.67
N TYR A 743 160.65 201.31 82.44
CA TYR A 743 162.05 201.41 82.00
C TYR A 743 162.08 201.27 80.45
N ASN A 744 163.04 201.95 79.78
CA ASN A 744 163.34 201.94 78.33
C ASN A 744 162.30 202.58 77.39
#